data_AF-A0A6I4IJB0-F1
#
_entry.id   AF-A0A6I4IJB0-F1
#
_cell.length_a   1.000
_cell.length_b   1.000
_cell.length_c   1.000
_cell.angle_alpha   90.00
_cell.angle_beta   90.00
_cell.angle_gamma   90.00
#
_symmetry.space_group_name_H-M   'P 1'
#
loop_
_entity.id
_entity.type
_entity.pdbx_description
1 polymer ?
#
loop_
_entity_poly.entity_id
_entity_poly.type
_entity_poly.pdbx_seq_one_letter_code
_entity_poly.pdbx_strand_id
1 'polypeptide(L)'
;MKIKLLFSGFLFCLISWGQVPTNGLVKEYDFTFGTNNQYLTSNVQSNLQSGVVNLSRTGLNGSVTTDRLGESQRAVVLNGDYYQSGGTEQQFVNAYTISFWMKSSTVDTNSRRIIDQKGSSPSHGFNVILFNGKIRFFQDFGYGNTSITDVGTVFNATANTVADGSWHHVVCTVNSTATSVVLSPYVAWTINYYSKVYIDNVLVGTANQTVTPSYTSGQLVREAINRFQPLYFGSYPGNTTATNKYTDYLDQVKYYERELNDSEISELFYEGHPQQPIYVNANATGNNDGTSWANAYTNLQTAIDNNFYKDDIWVAAGIYTPTSGGRNSTFLISDRMNMYGGFNGTESTLEQRDFRANVTVLNGDVNGNDNSNVNPTEPSRADNLYHILTLKGQISNAIIDGFTFSGANANGTSVTSGTPSAQYLNNRGGAVFVHTYVSNENIKATFSNCTFDENTATDTAVYANWFSTGVSQMNHDVNFESCIFKNNFSTQNAQVLFLGSNGFGQTHIGKVINCLFYNNTSINGPAAIYFFTSTANGGNSLGVVVEVINSTFSSNNGNFGNTIRFDNSPRVTMINSIVYGNGSTTPLSGSSYYTTVNSIVQGGQMGGSDTDPLLDIEFKLTASSPAINSGNDALVPGNILVDLAGNNRFVGTIDKGAYEYDASLESNEFQSFSDFFIYPNPTYGTIYIQSQEVIKRVELYSIDGRKLLETKNSVIQIDDLPSGIYLVSIEAENNTKGSQKIIKQ
;
A
#
# COMPACT_ATOMS: atom_id res chain seq x y z
N MET A 1 15.56 -36.31 -10.87
CA MET A 1 14.43 -35.48 -11.36
C MET A 1 14.12 -34.48 -10.27
N LYS A 2 14.61 -33.25 -10.45
CA LYS A 2 14.50 -32.13 -9.49
C LYS A 2 13.20 -31.37 -9.77
N ILE A 3 12.74 -30.62 -8.76
CA ILE A 3 11.58 -29.69 -8.73
C ILE A 3 10.31 -30.32 -8.14
N LYS A 4 10.32 -30.48 -6.82
CA LYS A 4 9.24 -29.99 -5.96
C LYS A 4 9.91 -29.00 -4.99
N LEU A 5 9.78 -27.72 -5.27
CA LEU A 5 10.26 -26.63 -4.41
C LEU A 5 9.02 -25.86 -3.95
N LEU A 6 8.91 -25.74 -2.62
CA LEU A 6 8.20 -24.73 -1.84
C LEU A 6 7.14 -23.89 -2.58
N PHE A 7 5.86 -24.16 -2.29
CA PHE A 7 4.80 -23.14 -2.34
C PHE A 7 4.47 -22.67 -0.91
N SER A 8 5.52 -22.28 -0.21
CA SER A 8 5.45 -21.42 0.97
C SER A 8 6.60 -20.44 0.80
N GLY A 9 6.26 -19.19 0.55
CA GLY A 9 7.24 -18.13 0.27
C GLY A 9 7.49 -17.94 -1.22
N PHE A 10 6.66 -17.11 -1.85
CA PHE A 10 7.08 -16.01 -2.73
C PHE A 10 5.84 -15.16 -3.03
N LEU A 11 5.10 -14.77 -1.98
CA LEU A 11 4.23 -13.62 -2.05
C LEU A 11 5.15 -12.39 -1.92
N PHE A 12 5.92 -12.08 -2.96
CA PHE A 12 6.27 -10.68 -3.12
C PHE A 12 4.95 -10.02 -3.55
N CYS A 13 4.14 -9.62 -2.58
CA CYS A 13 3.52 -8.33 -2.70
C CYS A 13 4.70 -7.39 -2.89
N LEU A 14 5.06 -7.11 -4.16
CA LEU A 14 5.68 -5.85 -4.48
C LEU A 14 4.58 -4.83 -4.18
N ILE A 15 4.44 -4.56 -2.88
CA ILE A 15 3.76 -3.40 -2.35
C ILE A 15 4.36 -2.29 -3.20
N SER A 16 3.51 -1.65 -4.00
CA SER A 16 3.83 -0.37 -4.60
C SER A 16 3.99 0.58 -3.42
N TRP A 17 5.13 0.54 -2.74
CA TRP A 17 5.55 1.59 -1.85
C TRP A 17 5.41 2.87 -2.67
N GLY A 18 4.73 3.87 -2.12
CA GLY A 18 4.64 5.16 -2.78
C GLY A 18 6.03 5.54 -3.26
N GLN A 19 6.13 5.96 -4.53
CA GLN A 19 7.44 6.21 -5.12
C GLN A 19 8.15 7.27 -4.27
N VAL A 20 9.21 6.85 -3.60
CA VAL A 20 10.11 7.72 -2.86
C VAL A 20 10.43 8.92 -3.75
N PRO A 21 10.35 10.16 -3.27
CA PRO A 21 10.61 11.32 -4.10
C PRO A 21 12.02 11.20 -4.71
N THR A 22 12.09 11.18 -6.04
CA THR A 22 13.36 11.12 -6.80
C THR A 22 13.73 12.47 -7.40
N ASN A 23 12.74 13.32 -7.68
CA ASN A 23 12.98 14.66 -8.20
C ASN A 23 13.81 15.47 -7.20
N GLY A 24 14.90 16.08 -7.65
CA GLY A 24 15.80 16.89 -6.83
C GLY A 24 16.66 16.10 -5.85
N LEU A 25 16.59 14.77 -5.81
CA LEU A 25 17.49 13.92 -5.02
C LEU A 25 18.88 13.95 -5.65
N VAL A 26 19.90 14.33 -4.88
CA VAL A 26 21.29 14.39 -5.38
C VAL A 26 22.24 13.47 -4.62
N LYS A 27 21.89 13.04 -3.40
CA LYS A 27 22.68 12.06 -2.64
C LYS A 27 21.77 11.12 -1.87
N GLU A 28 22.12 9.84 -1.88
CA GLU A 28 21.40 8.80 -1.14
C GLU A 28 22.40 7.75 -0.65
N TYR A 29 22.49 7.58 0.65
CA TYR A 29 23.43 6.68 1.31
C TYR A 29 22.70 5.68 2.20
N ASP A 30 22.56 4.45 1.73
CA ASP A 30 21.98 3.32 2.48
C ASP A 30 23.03 2.51 3.25
N PHE A 31 24.28 3.01 3.31
CA PHE A 31 25.40 2.38 4.00
C PHE A 31 25.53 0.87 3.74
N THR A 32 25.51 0.46 2.47
CA THR A 32 25.59 -0.95 2.07
C THR A 32 27.04 -1.42 1.97
N PHE A 33 27.45 -2.35 2.84
CA PHE A 33 28.85 -2.82 2.86
C PHE A 33 29.04 -4.11 2.06
N GLY A 34 29.93 -4.06 1.06
CA GLY A 34 30.40 -5.24 0.32
C GLY A 34 31.54 -5.99 1.01
N THR A 35 31.93 -7.16 0.48
CA THR A 35 32.97 -8.07 1.02
C THR A 35 34.36 -7.46 1.24
N ASN A 36 34.64 -6.28 0.69
CA ASN A 36 35.91 -5.55 0.83
C ASN A 36 35.80 -4.23 1.64
N ASN A 37 34.70 -4.01 2.37
CA ASN A 37 34.50 -2.82 3.21
C ASN A 37 34.53 -1.48 2.42
N GLN A 38 34.27 -1.50 1.10
CA GLN A 38 34.63 -0.42 0.17
C GLN A 38 33.47 0.45 -0.36
N TYR A 39 32.24 0.32 0.12
CA TYR A 39 31.11 1.02 -0.51
C TYR A 39 30.29 1.84 0.49
N LEU A 40 30.76 3.07 0.72
CA LEU A 40 29.90 4.17 1.11
C LEU A 40 29.35 4.83 -0.17
N THR A 41 28.79 4.01 -1.05
CA THR A 41 28.36 4.45 -2.39
C THR A 41 27.07 5.23 -2.30
N SER A 42 27.00 6.31 -3.07
CA SER A 42 25.72 6.97 -3.29
C SER A 42 24.90 6.16 -4.30
N ASN A 43 23.62 5.90 -4.02
CA ASN A 43 22.70 5.32 -5.02
C ASN A 43 22.39 6.31 -6.15
N VAL A 44 22.70 7.59 -5.95
CA VAL A 44 22.60 8.64 -6.95
C VAL A 44 23.99 9.09 -7.38
N GLN A 45 24.25 9.06 -8.69
CA GLN A 45 25.52 9.49 -9.28
C GLN A 45 25.36 10.90 -9.87
N SER A 46 25.35 11.91 -8.99
CA SER A 46 25.33 13.32 -9.40
C SER A 46 26.74 13.85 -9.59
N ASN A 47 26.90 14.85 -10.46
CA ASN A 47 28.11 15.65 -10.49
C ASN A 47 28.19 16.52 -9.21
N LEU A 48 29.37 16.63 -8.58
CA LEU A 48 29.58 17.31 -7.28
C LEU A 48 30.76 18.28 -7.35
N GLN A 49 30.61 19.49 -6.80
CA GLN A 49 31.59 20.58 -6.95
C GLN A 49 32.83 20.46 -6.04
N SER A 50 32.67 19.82 -4.89
CA SER A 50 33.70 19.65 -3.86
C SER A 50 33.63 18.21 -3.37
N GLY A 51 34.72 17.56 -2.95
CA GLY A 51 34.68 16.19 -2.41
C GLY A 51 34.41 15.07 -3.42
N VAL A 52 33.78 13.98 -2.96
CA VAL A 52 33.56 12.73 -3.70
C VAL A 52 32.10 12.29 -3.61
N VAL A 53 31.59 11.61 -4.65
CA VAL A 53 30.21 11.08 -4.67
C VAL A 53 30.01 10.01 -3.60
N ASN A 54 30.97 9.08 -3.51
CA ASN A 54 31.00 8.06 -2.47
C ASN A 54 31.67 8.61 -1.21
N LEU A 55 31.20 8.23 -0.03
CA LEU A 55 31.75 8.80 1.20
C LEU A 55 33.19 8.34 1.43
N SER A 56 34.02 9.27 1.87
CA SER A 56 35.34 8.98 2.42
C SER A 56 35.29 9.03 3.95
N ARG A 57 35.80 7.99 4.61
CA ARG A 57 35.86 7.90 6.07
C ARG A 57 37.14 8.51 6.59
N THR A 58 37.06 9.26 7.68
CA THR A 58 38.21 9.67 8.51
C THR A 58 38.06 9.13 9.93
N GLY A 59 39.09 8.43 10.39
CA GLY A 59 39.11 7.73 11.67
C GLY A 59 39.04 6.20 11.52
N LEU A 60 39.18 5.48 12.62
CA LEU A 60 39.25 4.01 12.67
C LEU A 60 38.33 3.39 13.74
N ASN A 61 37.54 4.18 14.46
CA ASN A 61 36.75 3.71 15.60
C ASN A 61 35.33 3.29 15.22
N GLY A 62 34.76 3.86 14.16
CA GLY A 62 33.44 3.52 13.66
C GLY A 62 33.33 2.08 13.13
N SER A 63 32.13 1.55 13.11
CA SER A 63 31.85 0.19 12.64
C SER A 63 30.54 0.11 11.90
N VAL A 64 30.38 -0.94 11.11
CA VAL A 64 29.12 -1.28 10.43
C VAL A 64 28.27 -2.13 11.37
N THR A 65 26.96 -2.00 11.27
CA THR A 65 26.01 -2.72 12.14
C THR A 65 24.76 -3.11 11.36
N THR A 66 23.93 -3.97 11.97
CA THR A 66 22.55 -4.17 11.54
C THR A 66 21.78 -2.86 11.61
N ASP A 67 20.98 -2.60 10.58
CA ASP A 67 20.09 -1.44 10.52
C ASP A 67 18.83 -1.63 11.38
N ARG A 68 17.85 -0.77 11.16
CA ARG A 68 16.54 -0.79 11.82
C ARG A 68 15.57 -1.82 11.25
N LEU A 69 15.77 -2.26 10.00
CA LEU A 69 14.95 -3.28 9.34
C LEU A 69 15.47 -4.70 9.62
N GLY A 70 16.55 -4.83 10.38
CA GLY A 70 17.16 -6.11 10.72
C GLY A 70 18.17 -6.61 9.68
N GLU A 71 18.47 -5.80 8.67
CA GLU A 71 19.45 -6.14 7.64
C GLU A 71 20.88 -5.93 8.14
N SER A 72 21.71 -6.96 8.03
CA SER A 72 23.09 -6.92 8.50
C SER A 72 23.96 -5.98 7.66
N GLN A 73 24.82 -5.19 8.31
CA GLN A 73 25.77 -4.29 7.63
C GLN A 73 25.09 -3.28 6.70
N ARG A 74 24.05 -2.63 7.21
CA ARG A 74 23.28 -1.59 6.50
C ARG A 74 23.23 -0.26 7.24
N ALA A 75 23.83 -0.17 8.43
CA ALA A 75 23.95 1.07 9.18
C ALA A 75 25.36 1.25 9.73
N VAL A 76 25.69 2.46 10.17
CA VAL A 76 26.99 2.80 10.76
C VAL A 76 26.86 3.26 12.21
N VAL A 77 27.84 2.88 13.03
CA VAL A 77 28.12 3.47 14.34
C VAL A 77 29.36 4.32 14.19
N LEU A 78 29.28 5.61 14.49
CA LEU A 78 30.35 6.54 14.16
C LEU A 78 31.52 6.49 15.13
N ASN A 79 31.28 6.30 16.44
CA ASN A 79 32.32 6.28 17.48
C ASN A 79 33.34 7.44 17.39
N GLY A 80 32.89 8.62 16.93
CA GLY A 80 33.72 9.82 16.77
C GLY A 80 34.51 9.90 15.45
N ASP A 81 34.37 8.91 14.56
CA ASP A 81 34.77 9.04 13.16
C ASP A 81 33.79 9.95 12.40
N TYR A 82 34.18 10.36 11.19
CA TYR A 82 33.27 11.07 10.31
C TYR A 82 33.43 10.64 8.85
N TYR A 83 32.35 10.84 8.10
CA TYR A 83 32.29 10.62 6.67
C TYR A 83 32.18 11.94 5.94
N GLN A 84 32.80 12.02 4.76
CA GLN A 84 32.74 13.18 3.88
C GLN A 84 32.15 12.77 2.53
N SER A 85 31.08 13.46 2.14
CA SER A 85 30.52 13.51 0.79
C SER A 85 30.95 14.78 0.08
N GLY A 86 30.63 14.91 -1.20
CA GLY A 86 30.83 16.13 -1.95
C GLY A 86 29.81 17.25 -1.73
N GLY A 87 30.18 18.47 -2.11
CA GLY A 87 29.29 19.65 -2.18
C GLY A 87 28.40 19.61 -3.43
N THR A 88 27.35 20.44 -3.49
CA THR A 88 26.47 20.53 -4.67
C THR A 88 27.18 21.20 -5.87
N GLU A 89 26.78 20.85 -7.10
CA GLU A 89 27.15 21.62 -8.31
C GLU A 89 26.20 22.76 -8.65
N GLN A 90 25.00 22.79 -8.06
CA GLN A 90 24.04 23.83 -8.37
C GLN A 90 24.57 25.19 -7.92
N GLN A 91 24.46 26.17 -8.83
CA GLN A 91 25.08 27.48 -8.63
C GLN A 91 24.51 28.21 -7.40
N PHE A 92 23.20 28.13 -7.17
CA PHE A 92 22.55 28.66 -5.99
C PHE A 92 21.44 27.70 -5.57
N VAL A 93 21.61 27.05 -4.43
CA VAL A 93 20.55 26.22 -3.83
C VAL A 93 19.82 27.08 -2.81
N ASN A 94 18.53 27.31 -3.04
CA ASN A 94 17.71 28.23 -2.25
C ASN A 94 16.67 27.51 -1.37
N ALA A 95 16.53 26.22 -1.59
CA ALA A 95 15.72 25.29 -0.82
C ALA A 95 16.41 23.93 -0.84
N TYR A 96 16.33 23.19 0.26
CA TYR A 96 16.88 21.84 0.35
C TYR A 96 16.17 21.03 1.43
N THR A 97 16.34 19.71 1.37
CA THR A 97 15.89 18.79 2.40
C THR A 97 16.99 17.79 2.72
N ILE A 98 17.29 17.58 3.99
CA ILE A 98 18.13 16.48 4.47
C ILE A 98 17.27 15.55 5.31
N SER A 99 17.31 14.25 4.98
CA SER A 99 16.61 13.17 5.65
C SER A 99 17.63 12.14 6.12
N PHE A 100 17.50 11.62 7.33
CA PHE A 100 18.35 10.57 7.84
C PHE A 100 17.69 9.81 8.98
N TRP A 101 18.12 8.57 9.20
CA TRP A 101 17.77 7.79 10.38
C TRP A 101 18.92 7.82 11.38
N MET A 102 18.57 7.93 12.66
CA MET A 102 19.55 7.90 13.74
C MET A 102 19.05 7.09 14.94
N LYS A 103 19.98 6.53 15.70
CA LYS A 103 19.70 5.91 17.00
C LYS A 103 20.76 6.36 18.00
N SER A 104 20.31 6.83 19.17
CA SER A 104 21.18 7.34 20.22
C SER A 104 20.57 7.10 21.58
N SER A 105 21.41 6.98 22.61
CA SER A 105 21.02 7.08 24.02
C SER A 105 21.78 8.21 24.74
N THR A 106 22.42 9.09 23.96
CA THR A 106 23.35 10.10 24.47
C THR A 106 22.59 11.35 24.89
N VAL A 107 22.54 11.59 26.21
CA VAL A 107 21.92 12.78 26.81
C VAL A 107 22.99 13.57 27.56
N ASP A 108 23.59 14.54 26.88
CA ASP A 108 24.58 15.46 27.47
C ASP A 108 24.46 16.87 26.88
N THR A 109 25.17 17.84 27.44
CA THR A 109 25.15 19.23 26.96
C THR A 109 26.24 19.53 25.92
N ASN A 110 26.81 18.51 25.27
CA ASN A 110 27.79 18.71 24.20
C ASN A 110 27.07 18.96 22.88
N SER A 111 27.69 19.75 21.98
CA SER A 111 27.12 20.03 20.67
C SER A 111 27.57 18.97 19.67
N ARG A 112 26.99 17.77 19.76
CA ARG A 112 27.42 16.62 18.96
C ARG A 112 26.97 16.76 17.52
N ARG A 113 27.93 16.96 16.62
CA ARG A 113 27.70 17.18 15.18
C ARG A 113 27.22 15.90 14.48
N ILE A 114 25.97 15.86 14.06
CA ILE A 114 25.43 14.74 13.27
C ILE A 114 25.69 14.98 11.79
N ILE A 115 25.29 16.14 11.29
CA ILE A 115 25.47 16.55 9.89
C ILE A 115 26.01 17.98 9.87
N ASP A 116 27.00 18.25 9.02
CA ASP A 116 27.56 19.59 8.86
C ASP A 116 27.87 19.89 7.38
N GLN A 117 27.42 21.05 6.91
CA GLN A 117 27.85 21.65 5.65
C GLN A 117 27.92 23.17 5.84
N LYS A 118 28.66 23.62 6.85
CA LYS A 118 28.79 25.04 7.19
C LYS A 118 30.14 25.60 6.78
N GLY A 119 30.12 26.71 6.03
CA GLY A 119 31.30 27.46 5.64
C GLY A 119 31.81 28.42 6.70
N SER A 120 33.03 28.91 6.51
CA SER A 120 33.69 29.86 7.41
C SER A 120 33.74 31.31 6.90
N SER A 121 33.58 31.54 5.58
CA SER A 121 33.64 32.90 5.00
C SER A 121 32.82 33.02 3.71
N PRO A 122 31.68 33.73 3.72
CA PRO A 122 30.90 34.07 4.92
C PRO A 122 30.36 32.79 5.59
N SER A 123 30.06 32.85 6.90
CA SER A 123 29.68 31.66 7.67
C SER A 123 28.21 31.25 7.45
N HIS A 124 27.92 30.75 6.25
CA HIS A 124 26.62 30.23 5.83
C HIS A 124 26.68 28.73 5.54
N GLY A 125 25.52 28.09 5.48
CA GLY A 125 25.34 26.65 5.44
C GLY A 125 24.54 26.15 6.63
N PHE A 126 24.71 24.88 6.99
CA PHE A 126 23.91 24.30 8.05
C PHE A 126 24.65 23.27 8.88
N ASN A 127 24.08 22.98 10.04
CA ASN A 127 24.44 21.82 10.82
C ASN A 127 23.26 21.31 11.63
N VAL A 128 23.21 20.00 11.79
CA VAL A 128 22.27 19.29 12.65
C VAL A 128 23.08 18.69 13.80
N ILE A 129 22.66 18.95 15.04
CA ILE A 129 23.33 18.44 16.22
C ILE A 129 22.39 17.69 17.15
N LEU A 130 22.95 16.74 17.89
CA LEU A 130 22.35 16.18 19.10
C LEU A 130 22.82 17.02 20.30
N PHE A 131 21.87 17.55 21.06
CA PHE A 131 22.14 18.29 22.30
C PHE A 131 21.06 17.96 23.33
N ASN A 132 21.47 17.49 24.49
CA ASN A 132 20.62 17.04 25.58
C ASN A 132 19.57 16.01 25.13
N GLY A 133 19.99 15.10 24.26
CA GLY A 133 19.13 14.09 23.65
C GLY A 133 18.15 14.60 22.59
N LYS A 134 18.21 15.87 22.18
CA LYS A 134 17.28 16.50 21.23
C LYS A 134 17.98 16.95 19.96
N ILE A 135 17.21 17.06 18.88
CA ILE A 135 17.69 17.64 17.62
C ILE A 135 17.71 19.16 17.73
N ARG A 136 18.84 19.75 17.33
CA ARG A 136 18.96 21.18 17.05
C ARG A 136 19.46 21.37 15.64
N PHE A 137 18.78 22.25 14.92
CA PHE A 137 19.07 22.55 13.53
C PHE A 137 19.43 24.03 13.39
N PHE A 138 20.68 24.29 13.03
CA PHE A 138 21.22 25.62 12.81
C PHE A 138 21.37 25.84 11.31
N GLN A 139 20.79 26.93 10.84
CA GLN A 139 20.74 27.25 9.44
C GLN A 139 21.14 28.71 9.24
N ASP A 140 22.23 28.91 8.52
CA ASP A 140 22.76 30.23 8.19
C ASP A 140 22.64 30.41 6.68
N PHE A 141 21.79 31.31 6.21
CA PHE A 141 21.61 31.56 4.78
C PHE A 141 22.44 32.76 4.34
N GLY A 142 23.13 32.59 3.24
CA GLY A 142 23.91 33.63 2.61
C GLY A 142 23.01 34.53 1.76
N TYR A 143 23.25 35.83 1.80
CA TYR A 143 22.70 36.77 0.82
C TYR A 143 23.69 37.88 0.49
N GLY A 144 23.43 38.59 -0.60
CA GLY A 144 24.27 39.69 -1.04
C GLY A 144 23.84 40.20 -2.40
N ASN A 145 24.67 41.07 -2.99
CA ASN A 145 24.39 41.68 -4.28
C ASN A 145 24.82 40.76 -5.45
N THR A 146 26.10 40.80 -5.83
CA THR A 146 26.71 39.95 -6.87
C THR A 146 27.45 38.74 -6.29
N SER A 147 27.67 38.74 -4.98
CA SER A 147 28.31 37.68 -4.21
C SER A 147 27.69 37.64 -2.81
N ILE A 148 27.83 36.51 -2.12
CA ILE A 148 27.37 36.36 -0.74
C ILE A 148 28.31 37.13 0.18
N THR A 149 27.76 38.12 0.88
CA THR A 149 28.51 38.99 1.81
C THR A 149 27.95 38.96 3.22
N ASP A 150 26.66 38.68 3.34
CA ASP A 150 25.90 38.76 4.56
C ASP A 150 25.24 37.42 4.88
N VAL A 151 24.85 37.25 6.14
CA VAL A 151 24.27 36.01 6.66
C VAL A 151 23.05 36.32 7.51
N GLY A 152 21.95 35.62 7.26
CA GLY A 152 20.84 35.51 8.20
C GLY A 152 20.85 34.12 8.86
N THR A 153 20.38 34.03 10.10
CA THR A 153 20.39 32.82 10.91
C THR A 153 18.97 32.45 11.33
N VAL A 154 18.64 31.18 11.13
CA VAL A 154 17.43 30.53 11.65
C VAL A 154 17.85 29.33 12.50
N PHE A 155 17.16 29.13 13.62
CA PHE A 155 17.46 28.08 14.58
C PHE A 155 16.19 27.34 15.00
N ASN A 156 16.21 26.01 14.92
CA ASN A 156 15.20 25.15 15.51
C ASN A 156 15.81 24.33 16.66
N ALA A 157 15.14 24.35 17.81
CA ALA A 157 15.35 23.38 18.89
C ALA A 157 14.09 22.54 19.02
N THR A 158 14.22 21.23 18.83
CA THR A 158 13.08 20.31 19.01
C THR A 158 12.76 20.13 20.49
N ALA A 159 11.48 19.94 20.80
CA ALA A 159 11.02 19.67 22.16
C ALA A 159 11.23 18.20 22.55
N ASN A 160 11.14 17.29 21.58
CA ASN A 160 11.18 15.85 21.77
C ASN A 160 12.62 15.36 21.92
N THR A 161 12.80 14.39 22.82
CA THR A 161 14.05 13.65 22.94
C THR A 161 14.04 12.52 21.92
N VAL A 162 15.11 12.40 21.12
CA VAL A 162 15.37 11.32 20.16
C VAL A 162 16.46 10.36 20.65
N ALA A 163 17.06 10.66 21.80
CA ALA A 163 18.10 9.83 22.40
C ALA A 163 17.52 8.87 23.45
N ASP A 164 16.56 8.04 23.04
CA ASP A 164 15.88 7.06 23.90
C ASP A 164 16.33 5.61 23.67
N GLY A 165 17.31 5.39 22.77
CA GLY A 165 17.81 4.08 22.38
C GLY A 165 17.10 3.47 21.16
N SER A 166 16.09 4.13 20.60
CA SER A 166 15.34 3.71 19.41
C SER A 166 15.84 4.40 18.14
N TRP A 167 15.45 3.86 16.98
CA TRP A 167 15.67 4.53 15.70
C TRP A 167 14.61 5.61 15.48
N HIS A 168 15.06 6.80 15.10
CA HIS A 168 14.21 7.92 14.73
C HIS A 168 14.55 8.42 13.34
N HIS A 169 13.53 8.80 12.59
CA HIS A 169 13.67 9.49 11.32
C HIS A 169 13.69 11.00 11.56
N VAL A 170 14.69 11.68 11.03
CA VAL A 170 14.84 13.13 11.15
C VAL A 170 14.88 13.75 9.76
N VAL A 171 14.00 14.71 9.53
CA VAL A 171 13.98 15.50 8.30
C VAL A 171 14.09 16.97 8.62
N CYS A 172 15.08 17.65 8.03
CA CYS A 172 15.21 19.09 8.09
C CYS A 172 14.97 19.67 6.70
N THR A 173 13.95 20.51 6.55
CA THR A 173 13.67 21.23 5.30
C THR A 173 13.97 22.70 5.45
N VAL A 174 14.33 23.32 4.33
CA VAL A 174 14.65 24.73 4.23
C VAL A 174 14.18 25.26 2.90
N ASN A 175 13.63 26.48 2.89
CA ASN A 175 13.29 27.18 1.65
C ASN A 175 13.35 28.72 1.85
N SER A 176 13.50 29.44 0.75
CA SER A 176 13.63 30.89 0.72
C SER A 176 12.87 31.53 -0.43
N THR A 177 12.16 32.63 -0.13
CA THR A 177 11.48 33.47 -1.11
C THR A 177 12.06 34.88 -1.08
N ALA A 178 12.01 35.58 -2.21
CA ALA A 178 12.46 36.97 -2.28
C ALA A 178 11.53 37.81 -3.16
N THR A 179 11.16 39.00 -2.68
CA THR A 179 10.42 40.02 -3.44
C THR A 179 11.19 41.33 -3.42
N SER A 180 10.89 42.27 -4.32
CA SER A 180 11.58 43.57 -4.37
C SER A 180 10.64 44.74 -4.63
N VAL A 181 11.09 45.92 -4.17
CA VAL A 181 10.49 47.22 -4.45
C VAL A 181 11.59 48.18 -4.92
N VAL A 182 11.32 48.92 -5.99
CA VAL A 182 12.27 49.91 -6.53
C VAL A 182 12.15 51.21 -5.75
N LEU A 183 13.25 51.63 -5.10
CA LEU A 183 13.37 52.85 -4.30
C LEU A 183 14.59 53.65 -4.77
N SER A 184 14.44 54.41 -5.86
CA SER A 184 15.54 55.14 -6.50
C SER A 184 16.45 55.87 -5.49
N PRO A 185 17.79 55.66 -5.49
CA PRO A 185 18.59 54.92 -6.48
C PRO A 185 18.80 53.41 -6.20
N TYR A 186 18.06 52.82 -5.27
CA TYR A 186 18.21 51.43 -4.82
C TYR A 186 17.03 50.53 -5.23
N VAL A 187 17.22 49.22 -5.13
CA VAL A 187 16.15 48.23 -5.05
C VAL A 187 16.21 47.61 -3.66
N ALA A 188 15.11 47.70 -2.93
CA ALA A 188 14.94 47.06 -1.62
C ALA A 188 14.36 45.65 -1.83
N TRP A 189 15.01 44.65 -1.27
CA TRP A 189 14.56 43.27 -1.30
C TRP A 189 13.93 42.89 0.04
N THR A 190 12.99 41.96 0.03
CA THR A 190 12.50 41.25 1.22
C THR A 190 12.73 39.77 0.99
N ILE A 191 13.61 39.19 1.79
CA ILE A 191 13.95 37.76 1.73
C ILE A 191 13.30 37.10 2.93
N ASN A 192 12.44 36.12 2.71
CA ASN A 192 11.89 35.29 3.76
C ASN A 192 12.53 33.91 3.69
N TYR A 193 13.08 33.49 4.82
CA TYR A 193 13.75 32.23 4.98
C TYR A 193 13.02 31.41 6.03
N TYR A 194 12.76 30.14 5.74
CA TYR A 194 12.01 29.27 6.63
C TYR A 194 12.63 27.88 6.66
N SER A 195 12.48 27.23 7.81
CA SER A 195 12.99 25.91 8.07
C SER A 195 11.99 25.13 8.90
N LYS A 196 11.95 23.81 8.66
CA LYS A 196 11.12 22.87 9.40
C LYS A 196 11.96 21.69 9.85
N VAL A 197 11.59 21.11 10.98
CA VAL A 197 12.17 19.86 11.49
C VAL A 197 11.04 18.89 11.75
N TYR A 198 11.15 17.71 11.16
CA TYR A 198 10.25 16.57 11.39
C TYR A 198 11.02 15.50 12.15
N ILE A 199 10.37 14.88 13.12
CA ILE A 199 10.84 13.68 13.82
C ILE A 199 9.73 12.64 13.66
N ASP A 200 10.06 11.47 13.12
CA ASP A 200 9.14 10.34 12.92
C ASP A 200 7.85 10.78 12.20
N ASN A 201 8.02 11.47 11.07
CA ASN A 201 6.94 12.05 10.26
C ASN A 201 6.09 13.14 10.96
N VAL A 202 6.44 13.57 12.17
CA VAL A 202 5.74 14.64 12.90
C VAL A 202 6.51 15.95 12.78
N LEU A 203 5.84 17.02 12.31
CA LEU A 203 6.41 18.37 12.33
C LEU A 203 6.58 18.84 13.79
N VAL A 204 7.83 18.93 14.26
CA VAL A 204 8.18 19.26 15.65
C VAL A 204 8.83 20.64 15.82
N GLY A 205 9.20 21.29 14.72
CA GLY A 205 9.86 22.59 14.77
C GLY A 205 9.67 23.38 13.48
N THR A 206 9.37 24.66 13.63
CA THR A 206 9.36 25.63 12.53
C THR A 206 10.09 26.89 12.98
N ALA A 207 10.93 27.44 12.13
CA ALA A 207 11.56 28.73 12.38
C ALA A 207 11.70 29.51 11.08
N ASN A 208 11.56 30.83 11.17
CA ASN A 208 11.67 31.73 10.03
C ASN A 208 12.47 32.98 10.40
N GLN A 209 13.00 33.63 9.37
CA GLN A 209 13.60 34.95 9.47
C GLN A 209 13.31 35.73 8.19
N THR A 210 13.07 37.03 8.35
CA THR A 210 12.96 37.98 7.24
C THR A 210 14.13 38.96 7.30
N VAL A 211 14.79 39.20 6.18
CA VAL A 211 15.83 40.24 6.03
C VAL A 211 15.49 41.15 4.85
N THR A 212 15.85 42.43 4.96
CA THR A 212 15.49 43.45 3.96
C THR A 212 16.71 44.24 3.46
N PRO A 213 17.57 43.64 2.62
CA PRO A 213 18.73 44.34 2.09
C PRO A 213 18.35 45.30 0.96
N SER A 214 19.16 46.34 0.77
CA SER A 214 18.99 47.34 -0.30
C SER A 214 20.26 47.47 -1.13
N TYR A 215 20.13 47.38 -2.46
CA TYR A 215 21.27 47.41 -3.37
C TYR A 215 21.06 48.39 -4.53
N THR A 216 22.09 49.17 -4.87
CA THR A 216 22.05 50.14 -5.97
C THR A 216 22.03 49.48 -7.35
N SER A 217 22.63 48.30 -7.50
CA SER A 217 22.66 47.53 -8.76
C SER A 217 21.32 46.88 -9.12
N GLY A 218 20.39 46.79 -8.17
CA GLY A 218 19.14 46.05 -8.32
C GLY A 218 19.27 44.53 -8.28
N GLN A 219 20.46 43.96 -8.12
CA GLN A 219 20.69 42.51 -8.11
C GLN A 219 20.66 41.94 -6.69
N LEU A 220 20.25 40.68 -6.57
CA LEU A 220 20.28 39.88 -5.34
C LEU A 220 20.77 38.46 -5.66
N VAL A 221 21.78 38.00 -4.93
CA VAL A 221 22.15 36.58 -4.83
C VAL A 221 21.85 36.08 -3.42
N ARG A 222 21.44 34.81 -3.32
CA ARG A 222 21.18 34.13 -2.05
C ARG A 222 21.47 32.65 -2.18
N GLU A 223 21.83 32.02 -1.07
CA GLU A 223 22.21 30.61 -1.00
C GLU A 223 21.87 30.05 0.39
N ALA A 224 21.14 28.94 0.40
CA ALA A 224 20.73 28.22 1.61
C ALA A 224 21.85 27.35 2.19
N ILE A 225 22.77 26.91 1.33
CA ILE A 225 23.90 26.07 1.70
C ILE A 225 25.18 26.74 1.22
N ASN A 226 26.33 26.23 1.63
CA ASN A 226 27.59 26.64 1.01
C ASN A 226 28.05 25.53 0.06
N ARG A 227 27.81 25.70 -1.25
CA ARG A 227 28.18 24.70 -2.27
C ARG A 227 29.66 24.30 -2.28
N PHE A 228 30.54 25.18 -1.81
CA PHE A 228 31.98 24.90 -1.76
C PHE A 228 32.36 24.01 -0.58
N GLN A 229 31.48 23.86 0.40
CA GLN A 229 31.70 22.96 1.54
C GLN A 229 31.22 21.54 1.24
N PRO A 230 32.05 20.53 1.53
CA PRO A 230 31.62 19.14 1.56
C PRO A 230 30.52 18.93 2.60
N LEU A 231 29.66 17.94 2.38
CA LEU A 231 28.69 17.47 3.36
C LEU A 231 29.36 16.43 4.25
N TYR A 232 29.30 16.62 5.57
CA TYR A 232 29.91 15.72 6.54
C TYR A 232 28.88 15.05 7.44
N PHE A 233 29.18 13.80 7.82
CA PHE A 233 28.39 13.02 8.79
C PHE A 233 29.25 12.62 9.98
N GLY A 234 28.81 12.92 11.20
CA GLY A 234 29.43 12.56 12.47
C GLY A 234 30.41 13.58 13.07
N SER A 235 31.03 14.39 12.23
CA SER A 235 31.91 15.51 12.62
C SER A 235 32.29 16.30 11.36
N TYR A 236 33.26 17.21 11.45
CA TYR A 236 33.91 17.87 10.32
C TYR A 236 35.42 18.02 10.60
N PRO A 237 36.29 18.26 9.60
CA PRO A 237 37.76 18.27 9.77
C PRO A 237 38.28 19.26 10.81
N GLY A 238 37.61 20.39 11.00
CA GLY A 238 37.97 21.42 11.99
C GLY A 238 37.52 21.11 13.42
N ASN A 239 36.75 20.05 13.65
CA ASN A 239 36.25 19.70 14.98
C ASN A 239 37.28 18.85 15.75
N THR A 240 38.09 19.52 16.57
CA THR A 240 39.12 18.89 17.41
C THR A 240 38.61 18.45 18.78
N THR A 241 37.39 18.84 19.17
CA THR A 241 36.83 18.53 20.49
C THR A 241 36.14 17.17 20.46
N ALA A 242 36.75 16.16 21.09
CA ALA A 242 36.27 14.77 21.06
C ALA A 242 34.80 14.63 21.53
N THR A 243 34.39 15.38 22.56
CA THR A 243 33.02 15.36 23.10
C THR A 243 31.98 15.97 22.16
N ASN A 244 32.39 16.78 21.19
CA ASN A 244 31.50 17.38 20.18
C ASN A 244 31.38 16.51 18.91
N LYS A 245 32.06 15.36 18.85
CA LYS A 245 31.89 14.39 17.77
C LYS A 245 30.70 13.48 18.10
N TYR A 246 29.91 13.18 17.09
CA TYR A 246 28.80 12.25 17.24
C TYR A 246 29.35 10.81 17.20
N THR A 247 28.90 10.00 18.16
CA THR A 247 29.42 8.65 18.39
C THR A 247 28.44 7.55 17.99
N ASP A 248 27.19 7.91 17.76
CA ASP A 248 26.12 6.94 17.75
C ASP A 248 25.77 6.52 16.31
N TYR A 249 24.55 6.04 16.10
CA TYR A 249 24.15 5.34 14.88
C TYR A 249 23.61 6.32 13.83
N LEU A 250 23.91 6.05 12.56
CA LEU A 250 23.32 6.71 11.38
C LEU A 250 22.99 5.69 10.30
N ASP A 251 21.93 5.99 9.56
CA ASP A 251 21.45 5.18 8.45
C ASP A 251 20.62 6.03 7.45
N GLN A 252 20.49 5.54 6.21
CA GLN A 252 19.67 6.08 5.10
C GLN A 252 19.65 7.61 5.02
N VAL A 253 20.79 8.19 4.65
CA VAL A 253 20.91 9.64 4.49
C VAL A 253 20.51 10.02 3.06
N LYS A 254 19.49 10.86 2.91
CA LYS A 254 19.04 11.42 1.62
C LYS A 254 19.12 12.94 1.62
N TYR A 255 19.61 13.52 0.53
CA TYR A 255 19.78 14.96 0.36
C TYR A 255 19.15 15.45 -0.95
N TYR A 256 18.24 16.42 -0.83
CA TYR A 256 17.48 17.00 -1.92
C TYR A 256 17.79 18.49 -2.08
N GLU A 257 17.87 18.97 -3.32
CA GLU A 257 18.05 20.40 -3.66
C GLU A 257 16.72 21.13 -3.87
N ARG A 258 15.72 20.73 -3.07
CA ARG A 258 14.41 21.37 -2.96
C ARG A 258 13.78 21.08 -1.59
N GLU A 259 12.74 21.83 -1.25
CA GLU A 259 11.85 21.49 -0.15
C GLU A 259 10.96 20.32 -0.56
N LEU A 260 10.91 19.28 0.27
CA LEU A 260 9.90 18.23 0.18
C LEU A 260 8.62 18.68 0.89
N ASN A 261 7.47 18.30 0.33
CA ASN A 261 6.18 18.52 1.00
C ASN A 261 5.86 17.41 2.03
N ASP A 262 4.82 17.61 2.84
CA ASP A 262 4.47 16.68 3.92
C ASP A 262 4.17 15.25 3.42
N SER A 263 3.55 15.09 2.24
CA SER A 263 3.29 13.77 1.66
C SER A 263 4.58 13.07 1.25
N GLU A 264 5.56 13.81 0.71
CA GLU A 264 6.86 13.27 0.32
C GLU A 264 7.71 12.87 1.53
N ILE A 265 7.66 13.67 2.60
CA ILE A 265 8.30 13.36 3.88
C ILE A 265 7.69 12.10 4.50
N SER A 266 6.37 11.96 4.39
CA SER A 266 5.67 10.77 4.87
C SER A 266 6.10 9.51 4.12
N GLU A 267 6.26 9.55 2.80
CA GLU A 267 6.78 8.38 2.05
C GLU A 267 8.21 8.04 2.46
N LEU A 268 9.07 9.03 2.74
CA LEU A 268 10.43 8.78 3.25
C LEU A 268 10.45 8.10 4.62
N PHE A 269 9.53 8.47 5.50
CA PHE A 269 9.41 7.80 6.80
C PHE A 269 8.99 6.34 6.61
N TYR A 270 7.93 6.08 5.84
CA TYR A 270 7.40 4.72 5.71
C TYR A 270 8.30 3.78 4.92
N GLU A 271 9.02 4.26 3.89
CA GLU A 271 10.08 3.48 3.22
C GLU A 271 11.05 2.85 4.24
N GLY A 272 11.28 3.57 5.32
CA GLY A 272 12.26 3.22 6.32
C GLY A 272 11.73 2.71 7.65
N HIS A 273 10.43 2.75 7.89
CA HIS A 273 9.84 2.45 9.19
C HIS A 273 9.73 0.93 9.39
N PRO A 274 10.36 0.34 10.42
CA PRO A 274 10.20 -1.08 10.72
C PRO A 274 8.75 -1.39 11.06
N GLN A 275 8.08 -2.12 10.19
CA GLN A 275 6.67 -2.47 10.38
C GLN A 275 6.50 -3.39 11.60
N GLN A 276 5.64 -3.00 12.53
CA GLN A 276 5.18 -3.87 13.61
C GLN A 276 3.67 -4.06 13.52
N PRO A 277 3.19 -5.30 13.25
CA PRO A 277 1.76 -5.51 13.05
C PRO A 277 0.94 -5.09 14.27
N ILE A 278 -0.12 -4.33 14.03
CA ILE A 278 -1.16 -4.02 15.02
C ILE A 278 -2.24 -5.07 14.89
N TYR A 279 -2.47 -5.83 15.97
CA TYR A 279 -3.38 -6.97 15.96
C TYR A 279 -4.80 -6.54 16.33
N VAL A 280 -5.79 -7.02 15.57
CA VAL A 280 -7.22 -6.85 15.81
C VAL A 280 -7.91 -8.21 15.84
N ASN A 281 -8.63 -8.48 16.92
CA ASN A 281 -9.41 -9.69 17.08
C ASN A 281 -10.61 -9.39 17.98
N ALA A 282 -11.83 -9.46 17.42
CA ALA A 282 -13.07 -9.22 18.16
C ALA A 282 -13.24 -10.13 19.40
N ASN A 283 -12.58 -11.29 19.42
CA ASN A 283 -12.64 -12.27 20.50
C ASN A 283 -11.46 -12.21 21.48
N ALA A 284 -10.52 -11.26 21.32
CA ALA A 284 -9.39 -11.14 22.24
C ALA A 284 -9.85 -10.74 23.65
N THR A 285 -9.15 -11.26 24.67
CA THR A 285 -9.50 -11.05 26.09
C THR A 285 -8.37 -10.42 26.90
N GLY A 286 -7.23 -10.11 26.26
CA GLY A 286 -6.07 -9.51 26.92
C GLY A 286 -6.20 -8.00 27.10
N ASN A 287 -5.09 -7.28 27.00
CA ASN A 287 -5.00 -5.86 27.35
C ASN A 287 -5.73 -4.90 26.39
N ASN A 288 -6.16 -5.36 25.21
CA ASN A 288 -6.80 -4.54 24.18
C ASN A 288 -5.90 -3.36 23.74
N ASP A 289 -4.63 -3.64 23.50
CA ASP A 289 -3.58 -2.67 23.13
C ASP A 289 -2.96 -2.92 21.75
N GLY A 290 -3.35 -4.02 21.08
CA GLY A 290 -2.90 -4.34 19.73
C GLY A 290 -1.47 -4.88 19.63
N THR A 291 -0.79 -5.18 20.75
CA THR A 291 0.62 -5.59 20.77
C THR A 291 0.89 -7.05 20.40
N SER A 292 -0.15 -7.90 20.45
CA SER A 292 -0.11 -9.32 20.08
C SER A 292 -1.52 -9.83 19.83
N TRP A 293 -1.68 -11.03 19.26
CA TRP A 293 -3.00 -11.65 19.13
C TRP A 293 -3.76 -11.78 20.46
N ALA A 294 -3.07 -12.06 21.55
CA ALA A 294 -3.68 -12.16 22.88
C ALA A 294 -4.16 -10.80 23.42
N ASN A 295 -3.43 -9.73 23.14
CA ASN A 295 -3.74 -8.36 23.54
C ASN A 295 -4.37 -7.53 22.41
N ALA A 296 -4.87 -8.17 21.36
CA ALA A 296 -5.36 -7.51 20.16
C ALA A 296 -6.50 -6.53 20.49
N TYR A 297 -6.64 -5.49 19.68
CA TYR A 297 -7.81 -4.62 19.76
C TYR A 297 -9.08 -5.42 19.43
N THR A 298 -10.12 -5.29 20.25
CA THR A 298 -11.44 -5.89 19.99
C THR A 298 -12.31 -5.02 19.10
N ASN A 299 -11.91 -3.76 18.88
CA ASN A 299 -12.59 -2.81 18.00
C ASN A 299 -11.64 -2.33 16.91
N LEU A 300 -12.00 -2.56 15.65
CA LEU A 300 -11.17 -2.20 14.49
C LEU A 300 -11.00 -0.68 14.37
N GLN A 301 -12.03 0.15 14.62
CA GLN A 301 -11.87 1.61 14.56
C GLN A 301 -10.89 2.12 15.61
N THR A 302 -10.90 1.54 16.82
CA THR A 302 -9.91 1.89 17.86
C THR A 302 -8.49 1.56 17.42
N ALA A 303 -8.28 0.43 16.72
CA ALA A 303 -6.98 0.09 16.16
C ALA A 303 -6.54 1.09 15.08
N ILE A 304 -7.46 1.48 14.19
CA ILE A 304 -7.26 2.51 13.16
C ILE A 304 -6.85 3.85 13.81
N ASP A 305 -7.58 4.29 14.84
CA ASP A 305 -7.36 5.58 15.51
C ASP A 305 -6.02 5.61 16.28
N ASN A 306 -5.62 4.47 16.88
CA ASN A 306 -4.39 4.34 17.67
C ASN A 306 -3.15 3.97 16.82
N ASN A 307 -3.30 3.81 15.51
CA ASN A 307 -2.18 3.51 14.62
C ASN A 307 -1.39 4.78 14.29
N PHE A 308 -0.54 5.23 15.21
CA PHE A 308 0.23 6.47 15.06
C PHE A 308 1.31 6.38 13.97
N TYR A 309 2.01 5.24 13.90
CA TYR A 309 3.11 5.01 12.97
C TYR A 309 2.66 4.39 11.65
N LYS A 310 1.34 4.26 11.43
CA LYS A 310 0.71 3.66 10.24
C LYS A 310 1.32 2.29 9.90
N ASP A 311 1.58 1.51 10.93
CA ASP A 311 1.96 0.11 10.82
C ASP A 311 0.83 -0.70 10.17
N ASP A 312 1.17 -1.85 9.60
CA ASP A 312 0.18 -2.78 9.06
C ASP A 312 -0.80 -3.25 10.15
N ILE A 313 -2.11 -3.17 9.88
CA ILE A 313 -3.16 -3.70 10.78
C ILE A 313 -3.55 -5.10 10.33
N TRP A 314 -3.40 -6.08 11.21
CA TRP A 314 -3.75 -7.48 10.97
C TRP A 314 -5.05 -7.83 11.69
N VAL A 315 -6.06 -8.25 10.93
CA VAL A 315 -7.41 -8.47 11.43
C VAL A 315 -7.76 -9.96 11.36
N ALA A 316 -8.02 -10.55 12.54
CA ALA A 316 -8.44 -11.94 12.65
C ALA A 316 -9.85 -12.14 12.06
N ALA A 317 -10.13 -13.36 11.61
CA ALA A 317 -11.44 -13.79 11.16
C ALA A 317 -12.54 -13.41 12.15
N GLY A 318 -13.66 -12.96 11.63
CA GLY A 318 -14.76 -12.45 12.44
C GLY A 318 -15.57 -11.38 11.73
N ILE A 319 -16.59 -10.89 12.43
CA ILE A 319 -17.49 -9.83 11.95
C ILE A 319 -17.19 -8.56 12.73
N TYR A 320 -16.89 -7.48 12.02
CA TYR A 320 -16.56 -6.17 12.58
C TYR A 320 -17.56 -5.15 12.08
N THR A 321 -18.33 -4.57 13.01
CA THR A 321 -19.38 -3.59 12.70
C THR A 321 -19.11 -2.26 13.41
N PRO A 322 -19.07 -1.13 12.69
CA PRO A 322 -19.05 0.20 13.29
C PRO A 322 -20.36 0.50 14.04
N THR A 323 -20.29 0.93 15.31
CA THR A 323 -21.50 1.08 16.16
C THR A 323 -21.67 2.44 16.87
N SER A 324 -20.73 3.38 16.77
CA SER A 324 -20.70 4.60 17.61
C SER A 324 -21.57 5.78 17.14
N GLY A 325 -22.20 5.70 15.97
CA GLY A 325 -22.90 6.82 15.31
C GLY A 325 -24.22 6.46 14.61
N GLY A 326 -24.86 5.35 14.99
CA GLY A 326 -26.03 4.81 14.29
C GLY A 326 -25.69 4.48 12.84
N ARG A 327 -26.59 4.79 11.89
CA ARG A 327 -26.38 4.51 10.45
C ARG A 327 -25.22 5.28 9.80
N ASN A 328 -24.73 6.35 10.45
CA ASN A 328 -23.57 7.11 9.99
C ASN A 328 -22.24 6.57 10.54
N SER A 329 -22.27 5.52 11.37
CA SER A 329 -21.04 4.82 11.76
C SER A 329 -20.35 4.27 10.52
N THR A 330 -19.02 4.29 10.52
CA THR A 330 -18.18 3.81 9.42
C THR A 330 -16.80 3.49 9.98
N PHE A 331 -16.07 2.59 9.32
CA PHE A 331 -14.62 2.55 9.47
C PHE A 331 -14.02 3.75 8.74
N LEU A 332 -13.42 4.69 9.46
CA LEU A 332 -12.89 5.92 8.89
C LEU A 332 -11.38 5.80 8.68
N ILE A 333 -10.95 5.86 7.42
CA ILE A 333 -9.54 6.02 7.05
C ILE A 333 -9.35 7.43 6.53
N SER A 334 -8.42 8.18 7.15
CA SER A 334 -8.13 9.57 6.78
C SER A 334 -6.65 9.85 6.55
N ASP A 335 -5.84 8.80 6.44
CA ASP A 335 -4.41 8.86 6.20
C ASP A 335 -3.96 7.52 5.58
N ARG A 336 -2.67 7.38 5.25
CA ARG A 336 -2.08 6.09 4.84
C ARG A 336 -2.42 5.01 5.84
N MET A 337 -2.87 3.87 5.34
CA MET A 337 -3.15 2.71 6.16
C MET A 337 -3.14 1.43 5.35
N ASN A 338 -2.47 0.41 5.87
CA ASN A 338 -2.57 -0.94 5.35
C ASN A 338 -3.36 -1.78 6.33
N MET A 339 -4.36 -2.50 5.83
CA MET A 339 -5.15 -3.45 6.60
C MET A 339 -5.22 -4.78 5.84
N TYR A 340 -5.03 -5.87 6.59
CA TYR A 340 -5.08 -7.23 6.07
C TYR A 340 -6.06 -8.04 6.91
N GLY A 341 -7.15 -8.51 6.32
CA GLY A 341 -8.06 -9.50 6.88
C GLY A 341 -7.65 -10.90 6.47
N GLY A 342 -7.97 -11.93 7.24
CA GLY A 342 -7.63 -13.31 6.86
C GLY A 342 -6.81 -14.12 7.87
N PHE A 343 -6.68 -13.64 9.10
CA PHE A 343 -5.86 -14.30 10.10
C PHE A 343 -6.67 -15.22 11.02
N ASN A 344 -6.11 -16.35 11.41
CA ASN A 344 -6.65 -17.23 12.44
C ASN A 344 -6.31 -16.74 13.87
N GLY A 345 -5.35 -15.82 14.00
CA GLY A 345 -4.96 -15.23 15.28
C GLY A 345 -3.76 -15.92 15.94
N THR A 346 -2.93 -16.59 15.15
CA THR A 346 -1.72 -17.31 15.61
C THR A 346 -0.48 -16.99 14.79
N GLU A 347 -0.65 -16.26 13.70
CA GLU A 347 0.37 -15.98 12.70
C GLU A 347 1.42 -15.02 13.24
N SER A 348 2.67 -15.25 12.85
CA SER A 348 3.82 -14.39 13.14
C SER A 348 4.33 -13.63 11.92
N THR A 349 3.88 -13.99 10.71
CA THR A 349 4.24 -13.33 9.45
C THR A 349 3.00 -13.19 8.55
N LEU A 350 3.00 -12.21 7.65
CA LEU A 350 1.86 -11.92 6.76
C LEU A 350 1.58 -13.09 5.79
N GLU A 351 2.61 -13.85 5.40
CA GLU A 351 2.50 -14.97 4.44
C GLU A 351 1.81 -16.21 5.01
N GLN A 352 1.65 -16.29 6.34
CA GLN A 352 0.90 -17.36 6.99
C GLN A 352 -0.61 -17.15 6.90
N ARG A 353 -1.05 -15.94 6.52
CA ARG A 353 -2.46 -15.57 6.37
C ARG A 353 -3.13 -16.40 5.27
N ASP A 354 -4.32 -16.94 5.59
CA ASP A 354 -5.22 -17.56 4.62
C ASP A 354 -6.55 -16.81 4.61
N PHE A 355 -6.62 -15.78 3.77
CA PHE A 355 -7.79 -14.90 3.68
C PHE A 355 -9.03 -15.56 3.06
N ARG A 356 -8.88 -16.74 2.42
CA ARG A 356 -10.02 -17.49 1.90
C ARG A 356 -10.64 -18.36 2.99
N ALA A 357 -9.83 -18.98 3.84
CA ALA A 357 -10.31 -19.80 4.95
C ALA A 357 -10.77 -18.97 6.16
N ASN A 358 -10.03 -17.91 6.51
CA ASN A 358 -10.23 -17.10 7.71
C ASN A 358 -10.99 -15.80 7.40
N VAL A 359 -12.24 -15.91 6.96
CA VAL A 359 -13.02 -14.78 6.45
C VAL A 359 -13.15 -13.65 7.48
N THR A 360 -12.77 -12.45 7.07
CA THR A 360 -12.91 -11.21 7.86
C THR A 360 -13.97 -10.31 7.22
N VAL A 361 -15.08 -10.08 7.92
CA VAL A 361 -16.23 -9.35 7.40
C VAL A 361 -16.29 -7.96 8.03
N LEU A 362 -16.21 -6.92 7.21
CA LEU A 362 -16.61 -5.56 7.59
C LEU A 362 -18.10 -5.42 7.27
N ASN A 363 -18.91 -5.34 8.33
CA ASN A 363 -20.35 -5.55 8.25
C ASN A 363 -21.15 -4.29 8.55
N GLY A 364 -22.13 -4.01 7.70
CA GLY A 364 -23.08 -2.91 7.80
C GLY A 364 -24.40 -3.25 8.45
N ASP A 365 -24.76 -4.54 8.62
CA ASP A 365 -25.97 -4.98 9.33
C ASP A 365 -25.77 -4.82 10.85
N VAL A 366 -26.37 -3.80 11.45
CA VAL A 366 -26.11 -3.43 12.84
C VAL A 366 -26.82 -4.38 13.81
N ASN A 367 -27.99 -4.87 13.44
CA ASN A 367 -28.82 -5.74 14.28
C ASN A 367 -28.66 -7.24 13.95
N GLY A 368 -27.96 -7.60 12.88
CA GLY A 368 -27.80 -8.99 12.44
C GLY A 368 -29.12 -9.62 12.00
N ASN A 369 -30.03 -8.82 11.43
CA ASN A 369 -31.42 -9.19 11.16
C ASN A 369 -31.75 -9.26 9.66
N ASP A 370 -30.76 -9.06 8.77
CA ASP A 370 -30.99 -9.08 7.33
C ASP A 370 -31.52 -10.42 6.82
N ASN A 371 -32.50 -10.34 5.92
CA ASN A 371 -33.02 -11.50 5.20
C ASN A 371 -32.44 -11.56 3.77
N SER A 372 -32.78 -12.63 3.05
CA SER A 372 -32.28 -12.88 1.69
C SER A 372 -32.78 -11.88 0.63
N ASN A 373 -33.70 -10.98 0.96
CA ASN A 373 -34.16 -9.94 0.03
C ASN A 373 -33.16 -8.78 0.02
N VAL A 374 -32.31 -8.74 -1.00
CA VAL A 374 -31.30 -7.69 -1.18
C VAL A 374 -31.92 -6.48 -1.88
N ASN A 375 -32.60 -5.61 -1.12
CA ASN A 375 -33.23 -4.40 -1.63
C ASN A 375 -33.10 -3.23 -0.62
N PRO A 376 -32.79 -2.00 -1.06
CA PRO A 376 -32.58 -0.86 -0.16
C PRO A 376 -33.84 -0.44 0.63
N THR A 377 -35.02 -0.87 0.20
CA THR A 377 -36.30 -0.61 0.89
C THR A 377 -36.79 -1.78 1.76
N GLU A 378 -36.03 -2.88 1.83
CA GLU A 378 -36.36 -4.03 2.68
C GLU A 378 -36.33 -3.61 4.15
N PRO A 379 -37.40 -3.85 4.94
CA PRO A 379 -37.46 -3.42 6.33
C PRO A 379 -36.37 -3.97 7.26
N SER A 380 -35.84 -5.18 7.00
CA SER A 380 -34.72 -5.71 7.82
C SER A 380 -33.47 -4.85 7.69
N ARG A 381 -33.23 -4.27 6.51
CA ARG A 381 -32.04 -3.45 6.20
C ARG A 381 -32.13 -2.01 6.71
N ALA A 382 -33.15 -1.68 7.51
CA ALA A 382 -33.45 -0.29 7.89
C ALA A 382 -32.43 0.28 8.89
N ASP A 383 -31.78 -0.57 9.69
CA ASP A 383 -30.74 -0.17 10.64
C ASP A 383 -29.33 -0.17 10.03
N ASN A 384 -29.16 -0.76 8.86
CA ASN A 384 -27.86 -0.94 8.24
C ASN A 384 -27.13 0.38 7.97
N LEU A 385 -25.81 0.34 8.09
CA LEU A 385 -24.94 1.49 7.86
C LEU A 385 -25.10 2.04 6.42
N TYR A 386 -25.00 3.37 6.30
CA TYR A 386 -24.93 4.00 4.99
C TYR A 386 -23.62 3.72 4.28
N HIS A 387 -22.52 3.67 5.04
CA HIS A 387 -21.16 3.42 4.54
C HIS A 387 -20.45 2.48 5.51
N ILE A 388 -19.93 1.34 5.04
CA ILE A 388 -19.13 0.44 5.88
C ILE A 388 -17.74 1.04 6.10
N LEU A 389 -17.11 1.52 5.02
CA LEU A 389 -15.80 2.16 5.02
C LEU A 389 -15.88 3.53 4.34
N THR A 390 -15.29 4.53 4.99
CA THR A 390 -15.15 5.87 4.45
C THR A 390 -13.67 6.23 4.33
N LEU A 391 -13.24 6.52 3.10
CA LEU A 391 -11.93 7.12 2.81
C LEU A 391 -12.11 8.64 2.75
N LYS A 392 -11.55 9.39 3.70
CA LYS A 392 -11.83 10.83 3.86
C LYS A 392 -10.57 11.67 3.96
N GLY A 393 -10.43 12.68 3.08
CA GLY A 393 -9.31 13.63 3.10
C GLY A 393 -8.12 13.19 2.24
N GLN A 394 -6.90 13.52 2.66
CA GLN A 394 -5.66 13.10 1.99
C GLN A 394 -5.27 11.69 2.41
N ILE A 395 -5.08 10.76 1.47
CA ILE A 395 -4.64 9.40 1.74
C ILE A 395 -3.54 9.01 0.74
N SER A 396 -2.37 8.67 1.26
CA SER A 396 -1.21 8.22 0.48
C SER A 396 -1.07 6.69 0.53
N ASN A 397 -1.63 6.02 -0.48
CA ASN A 397 -1.45 4.59 -0.77
C ASN A 397 -1.95 3.66 0.35
N ALA A 398 -3.25 3.70 0.64
CA ALA A 398 -3.87 2.73 1.53
C ALA A 398 -4.02 1.35 0.86
N ILE A 399 -3.77 0.27 1.60
CA ILE A 399 -4.01 -1.11 1.14
C ILE A 399 -5.11 -1.72 2.02
N ILE A 400 -6.14 -2.26 1.38
CA ILE A 400 -7.22 -2.98 2.05
C ILE A 400 -7.29 -4.35 1.41
N ASP A 401 -6.80 -5.37 2.11
CA ASP A 401 -6.61 -6.71 1.55
C ASP A 401 -7.37 -7.79 2.33
N GLY A 402 -8.14 -8.63 1.63
CA GLY A 402 -8.71 -9.85 2.21
C GLY A 402 -9.95 -9.64 3.08
N PHE A 403 -10.72 -8.59 2.81
CA PHE A 403 -11.96 -8.29 3.53
C PHE A 403 -13.21 -8.62 2.71
N THR A 404 -14.27 -9.04 3.39
CA THR A 404 -15.62 -9.05 2.85
C THR A 404 -16.40 -7.84 3.37
N PHE A 405 -16.92 -7.02 2.47
CA PHE A 405 -17.80 -5.90 2.76
C PHE A 405 -19.25 -6.32 2.51
N SER A 406 -20.07 -6.35 3.56
CA SER A 406 -21.46 -6.79 3.42
C SER A 406 -22.43 -6.03 4.31
N GLY A 407 -23.69 -5.98 3.88
CA GLY A 407 -24.79 -5.44 4.68
C GLY A 407 -24.91 -3.91 4.65
N ALA A 408 -24.26 -3.18 3.75
CA ALA A 408 -24.51 -1.75 3.63
C ALA A 408 -25.91 -1.44 3.05
N ASN A 409 -26.51 -0.32 3.44
CA ASN A 409 -27.73 0.20 2.83
C ASN A 409 -27.70 1.73 2.64
N ALA A 410 -27.06 2.19 1.56
CA ALA A 410 -26.98 3.61 1.22
C ALA A 410 -28.31 4.13 0.61
N ASN A 411 -29.33 4.32 1.46
CA ASN A 411 -30.66 4.81 1.11
C ASN A 411 -31.03 6.13 1.83
N GLY A 412 -30.03 6.84 2.35
CA GLY A 412 -30.21 8.05 3.15
C GLY A 412 -30.29 9.34 2.34
N THR A 413 -30.29 10.46 3.06
CA THR A 413 -30.28 11.80 2.50
C THR A 413 -28.89 12.27 2.10
N SER A 414 -28.82 13.34 1.33
CA SER A 414 -27.56 13.91 0.85
C SER A 414 -27.48 15.41 1.16
N VAL A 415 -26.32 15.89 1.58
CA VAL A 415 -26.04 17.30 1.85
C VAL A 415 -24.87 17.75 1.00
N THR A 416 -25.14 18.59 -0.01
CA THR A 416 -24.17 19.07 -1.01
C THR A 416 -23.82 20.55 -0.85
N SER A 417 -24.21 21.18 0.26
CA SER A 417 -23.98 22.61 0.52
C SER A 417 -23.46 22.83 1.95
N GLY A 418 -22.95 24.03 2.23
CA GLY A 418 -22.28 24.35 3.50
C GLY A 418 -20.80 23.98 3.48
N THR A 419 -20.20 23.84 4.68
CA THR A 419 -18.78 23.50 4.83
C THR A 419 -18.44 22.18 4.11
N PRO A 420 -17.47 22.15 3.19
CA PRO A 420 -17.10 20.94 2.44
C PRO A 420 -16.89 19.69 3.29
N SER A 421 -16.26 19.81 4.47
CA SER A 421 -16.00 18.70 5.39
C SER A 421 -17.25 18.07 6.01
N ALA A 422 -18.38 18.78 5.99
CA ALA A 422 -19.67 18.36 6.56
C ALA A 422 -20.68 17.90 5.49
N GLN A 423 -20.31 17.94 4.19
CA GLN A 423 -21.13 17.39 3.10
C GLN A 423 -21.05 15.85 3.10
N TYR A 424 -22.13 15.17 2.68
CA TYR A 424 -22.21 13.69 2.67
C TYR A 424 -23.33 13.18 1.74
N LEU A 425 -23.12 12.05 1.05
CA LEU A 425 -24.09 11.42 0.12
C LEU A 425 -24.43 10.04 0.69
N ASN A 426 -25.45 9.94 1.54
CA ASN A 426 -25.82 8.66 2.15
C ASN A 426 -26.67 7.77 1.21
N ASN A 427 -26.75 8.13 -0.08
CA ASN A 427 -27.49 7.40 -1.10
C ASN A 427 -26.58 6.55 -2.02
N ARG A 428 -25.25 6.62 -1.86
CA ARG A 428 -24.25 5.92 -2.68
C ARG A 428 -23.01 5.51 -1.89
N GLY A 429 -22.21 4.59 -2.41
CA GLY A 429 -20.97 4.15 -1.75
C GLY A 429 -21.26 3.35 -0.48
N GLY A 430 -22.17 2.38 -0.57
CA GLY A 430 -22.60 1.57 0.57
C GLY A 430 -21.44 0.84 1.24
N ALA A 431 -20.67 0.07 0.48
CA ALA A 431 -19.47 -0.56 1.02
C ALA A 431 -18.36 0.47 1.26
N VAL A 432 -18.06 1.29 0.26
CA VAL A 432 -16.92 2.22 0.25
C VAL A 432 -17.37 3.59 -0.27
N PHE A 433 -17.25 4.59 0.60
CA PHE A 433 -17.48 5.99 0.25
C PHE A 433 -16.17 6.78 0.29
N VAL A 434 -15.88 7.51 -0.80
CA VAL A 434 -14.65 8.29 -0.93
C VAL A 434 -14.98 9.78 -0.92
N HIS A 435 -14.40 10.52 0.01
CA HIS A 435 -14.75 11.92 0.28
C HIS A 435 -13.52 12.82 0.43
N THR A 436 -13.21 13.59 -0.63
CA THR A 436 -12.27 14.71 -0.55
C THR A 436 -13.02 16.03 -0.33
N TYR A 437 -12.45 16.89 0.50
CA TYR A 437 -13.10 18.12 0.98
C TYR A 437 -12.16 19.33 1.15
N VAL A 438 -10.86 19.18 0.87
CA VAL A 438 -9.89 20.29 0.78
C VAL A 438 -9.22 20.30 -0.59
N SER A 439 -8.86 21.48 -1.07
CA SER A 439 -8.18 21.61 -2.37
C SER A 439 -6.82 20.93 -2.33
N ASN A 440 -6.45 20.28 -3.45
CA ASN A 440 -5.22 19.49 -3.61
C ASN A 440 -5.20 18.15 -2.85
N GLU A 441 -6.31 17.72 -2.26
CA GLU A 441 -6.39 16.38 -1.68
C GLU A 441 -6.38 15.29 -2.75
N ASN A 442 -5.62 14.23 -2.46
CA ASN A 442 -5.52 13.03 -3.24
C ASN A 442 -5.83 11.82 -2.35
N ILE A 443 -6.70 10.94 -2.82
CA ILE A 443 -6.93 9.64 -2.21
C ILE A 443 -6.35 8.59 -3.13
N LYS A 444 -5.34 7.86 -2.64
CA LYS A 444 -4.81 6.68 -3.30
C LYS A 444 -5.07 5.44 -2.45
N ALA A 445 -5.79 4.46 -2.99
CA ALA A 445 -6.09 3.22 -2.28
C ALA A 445 -6.18 2.02 -3.23
N THR A 446 -5.76 0.85 -2.74
CA THR A 446 -5.91 -0.43 -3.44
C THR A 446 -6.72 -1.39 -2.57
N PHE A 447 -7.82 -1.89 -3.13
CA PHE A 447 -8.57 -3.00 -2.57
C PHE A 447 -8.10 -4.28 -3.24
N SER A 448 -7.53 -5.20 -2.46
CA SER A 448 -6.98 -6.46 -2.96
C SER A 448 -7.72 -7.64 -2.34
N ASN A 449 -8.00 -8.68 -3.11
CA ASN A 449 -8.60 -9.92 -2.58
C ASN A 449 -9.90 -9.69 -1.77
N CYS A 450 -10.63 -8.61 -2.07
CA CYS A 450 -11.82 -8.22 -1.33
C CYS A 450 -13.08 -8.77 -1.99
N THR A 451 -14.10 -9.06 -1.18
CA THR A 451 -15.44 -9.41 -1.64
C THR A 451 -16.43 -8.33 -1.25
N PHE A 452 -17.25 -7.87 -2.18
CA PHE A 452 -18.35 -6.93 -1.94
C PHE A 452 -19.66 -7.67 -2.20
N ASP A 453 -20.37 -8.00 -1.13
CA ASP A 453 -21.53 -8.91 -1.14
C ASP A 453 -22.76 -8.30 -0.48
N GLU A 454 -23.91 -8.43 -1.14
CA GLU A 454 -25.22 -8.00 -0.63
C GLU A 454 -25.29 -6.54 -0.12
N ASN A 455 -24.51 -5.64 -0.71
CA ASN A 455 -24.63 -4.22 -0.42
C ASN A 455 -25.77 -3.62 -1.23
N THR A 456 -26.52 -2.72 -0.61
CA THR A 456 -27.69 -2.06 -1.21
C THR A 456 -27.53 -0.55 -1.24
N ALA A 457 -28.08 0.09 -2.27
CA ALA A 457 -28.22 1.54 -2.31
C ALA A 457 -29.38 1.99 -3.18
N THR A 458 -29.84 3.21 -2.92
CA THR A 458 -30.74 3.90 -3.85
C THR A 458 -30.00 4.34 -5.11
N ASP A 459 -28.73 4.73 -5.02
CA ASP A 459 -27.95 5.19 -6.17
C ASP A 459 -26.84 4.21 -6.57
N THR A 460 -25.81 4.02 -5.74
CA THR A 460 -24.66 3.15 -6.02
C THR A 460 -24.27 2.30 -4.81
N ALA A 461 -24.34 0.97 -4.93
CA ALA A 461 -24.28 0.05 -3.78
C ALA A 461 -22.89 -0.14 -3.15
N VAL A 462 -21.84 -0.21 -3.96
CA VAL A 462 -20.53 -0.65 -3.47
C VAL A 462 -19.58 0.54 -3.33
N TYR A 463 -19.11 1.09 -4.45
CA TYR A 463 -18.08 2.13 -4.44
C TYR A 463 -18.60 3.39 -5.11
N ALA A 464 -18.45 4.53 -4.43
CA ALA A 464 -18.68 5.82 -5.05
C ALA A 464 -17.72 6.88 -4.50
N ASN A 465 -17.10 7.62 -5.41
CA ASN A 465 -16.34 8.80 -5.06
C ASN A 465 -17.18 10.09 -5.14
N TRP A 466 -16.88 11.00 -4.23
CA TRP A 466 -17.47 12.33 -4.12
C TRP A 466 -16.37 13.39 -4.18
N PHE A 467 -16.62 14.49 -4.90
CA PHE A 467 -15.85 15.73 -4.78
C PHE A 467 -16.64 16.90 -4.17
N SER A 468 -16.24 17.40 -2.99
CA SER A 468 -17.05 18.39 -2.23
C SER A 468 -17.36 19.64 -3.04
N THR A 469 -18.59 20.14 -2.94
CA THR A 469 -18.99 21.36 -3.65
C THR A 469 -18.19 22.55 -3.11
N GLY A 470 -17.63 23.35 -4.01
CA GLY A 470 -16.80 24.52 -3.66
C GLY A 470 -15.31 24.21 -3.51
N VAL A 471 -14.89 22.97 -3.81
CA VAL A 471 -13.49 22.53 -3.73
C VAL A 471 -13.01 22.11 -5.13
N SER A 472 -11.75 22.40 -5.43
CA SER A 472 -11.10 22.07 -6.71
C SER A 472 -9.77 21.36 -6.50
N GLN A 473 -9.20 20.79 -7.57
CA GLN A 473 -7.91 20.09 -7.57
C GLN A 473 -7.92 18.84 -6.69
N MET A 474 -8.94 17.98 -6.85
CA MET A 474 -9.03 16.72 -6.10
C MET A 474 -8.78 15.55 -7.03
N ASN A 475 -7.99 14.57 -6.56
CA ASN A 475 -7.71 13.37 -7.32
C ASN A 475 -8.10 12.12 -6.52
N HIS A 476 -8.68 11.15 -7.21
CA HIS A 476 -8.93 9.82 -6.68
C HIS A 476 -8.19 8.80 -7.54
N ASP A 477 -7.36 7.98 -6.91
CA ASP A 477 -6.63 6.86 -7.51
C ASP A 477 -7.02 5.59 -6.76
N VAL A 478 -8.10 4.92 -7.20
CA VAL A 478 -8.61 3.74 -6.50
C VAL A 478 -8.56 2.52 -7.40
N ASN A 479 -7.85 1.51 -6.94
CA ASN A 479 -7.63 0.25 -7.65
C ASN A 479 -8.37 -0.90 -6.97
N PHE A 480 -8.92 -1.80 -7.77
CA PHE A 480 -9.50 -3.07 -7.35
C PHE A 480 -8.72 -4.20 -8.01
N GLU A 481 -8.11 -5.06 -7.21
CA GLU A 481 -7.26 -6.16 -7.67
C GLU A 481 -7.76 -7.47 -7.07
N SER A 482 -8.03 -8.47 -7.92
CA SER A 482 -8.53 -9.78 -7.49
C SER A 482 -9.77 -9.70 -6.59
N CYS A 483 -10.67 -8.78 -6.89
CA CYS A 483 -11.88 -8.53 -6.10
C CYS A 483 -13.12 -9.21 -6.70
N ILE A 484 -14.06 -9.57 -5.84
CA ILE A 484 -15.35 -10.15 -6.21
C ILE A 484 -16.47 -9.18 -5.84
N PHE A 485 -17.32 -8.85 -6.81
CA PHE A 485 -18.51 -8.02 -6.60
C PHE A 485 -19.73 -8.87 -6.92
N LYS A 486 -20.50 -9.24 -5.90
CA LYS A 486 -21.61 -10.17 -6.07
C LYS A 486 -22.86 -9.77 -5.31
N ASN A 487 -24.03 -10.14 -5.85
CA ASN A 487 -25.34 -9.98 -5.21
C ASN A 487 -25.65 -8.56 -4.72
N ASN A 488 -24.95 -7.52 -5.20
CA ASN A 488 -25.23 -6.16 -4.78
C ASN A 488 -26.49 -5.64 -5.49
N PHE A 489 -27.12 -4.62 -4.94
CA PHE A 489 -28.34 -4.03 -5.51
C PHE A 489 -28.32 -2.50 -5.50
N SER A 490 -28.53 -1.90 -6.67
CA SER A 490 -28.76 -0.46 -6.80
C SER A 490 -30.12 -0.16 -7.44
N THR A 491 -30.80 0.90 -7.01
CA THR A 491 -32.04 1.31 -7.68
C THR A 491 -31.75 2.11 -8.95
N GLN A 492 -30.88 3.13 -8.87
CA GLN A 492 -30.69 4.08 -9.97
C GLN A 492 -29.49 3.78 -10.88
N ASN A 493 -28.29 3.59 -10.33
CA ASN A 493 -27.06 3.57 -11.11
C ASN A 493 -26.41 2.18 -11.17
N ALA A 494 -25.34 1.95 -10.41
CA ALA A 494 -24.43 0.81 -10.59
C ALA A 494 -23.86 0.35 -9.26
N GLN A 495 -23.04 -0.69 -9.24
CA GLN A 495 -22.37 -1.06 -7.98
C GLN A 495 -21.13 -0.22 -7.76
N VAL A 496 -20.40 0.08 -8.83
CA VAL A 496 -19.20 0.89 -8.80
C VAL A 496 -19.41 2.12 -9.67
N LEU A 497 -19.23 3.31 -9.08
CA LEU A 497 -19.25 4.59 -9.78
C LEU A 497 -17.85 5.20 -9.78
N PHE A 498 -17.29 5.38 -10.97
CA PHE A 498 -16.11 6.19 -11.20
C PHE A 498 -16.53 7.55 -11.78
N LEU A 499 -16.55 8.55 -10.90
CA LEU A 499 -16.98 9.91 -11.20
C LEU A 499 -15.75 10.82 -11.37
N GLY A 500 -15.74 11.66 -12.41
CA GLY A 500 -14.70 12.66 -12.62
C GLY A 500 -15.27 13.96 -13.20
N SER A 501 -14.65 15.10 -12.89
CA SER A 501 -15.10 16.42 -13.37
C SER A 501 -13.94 17.39 -13.52
N ASN A 502 -13.05 17.15 -14.49
CA ASN A 502 -11.81 17.91 -14.61
C ASN A 502 -12.01 19.40 -14.93
N GLY A 503 -13.18 19.82 -15.44
CA GLY A 503 -13.55 21.23 -15.52
C GLY A 503 -13.62 21.93 -14.15
N PHE A 504 -13.78 21.18 -13.06
CA PHE A 504 -13.63 21.65 -11.67
C PHE A 504 -12.29 21.22 -11.04
N GLY A 505 -11.34 20.75 -11.84
CA GLY A 505 -10.06 20.20 -11.38
C GLY A 505 -10.23 18.88 -10.61
N GLN A 506 -11.21 18.06 -10.97
CA GLN A 506 -11.51 16.80 -10.29
C GLN A 506 -11.26 15.63 -11.22
N THR A 507 -10.37 14.70 -10.84
CA THR A 507 -10.00 13.55 -11.66
C THR A 507 -10.12 12.24 -10.92
N HIS A 508 -10.52 11.20 -11.65
CA HIS A 508 -10.48 9.83 -11.20
C HIS A 508 -9.55 9.03 -12.10
N ILE A 509 -8.61 8.31 -11.48
CA ILE A 509 -7.71 7.35 -12.11
C ILE A 509 -7.92 6.03 -11.36
N GLY A 510 -7.85 4.89 -12.05
CA GLY A 510 -7.97 3.62 -11.36
C GLY A 510 -7.79 2.43 -12.27
N LYS A 511 -7.77 1.25 -11.65
CA LYS A 511 -7.67 -0.04 -12.32
C LYS A 511 -8.63 -1.04 -11.70
N VAL A 512 -9.21 -1.88 -12.54
CA VAL A 512 -10.03 -3.03 -12.15
C VAL A 512 -9.37 -4.26 -12.77
N ILE A 513 -8.63 -5.02 -11.97
CA ILE A 513 -7.75 -6.09 -12.43
C ILE A 513 -8.17 -7.40 -11.79
N ASN A 514 -8.24 -8.49 -12.57
CA ASN A 514 -8.57 -9.82 -12.05
C ASN A 514 -9.90 -9.88 -11.30
N CYS A 515 -10.84 -8.99 -11.60
CA CYS A 515 -12.07 -8.87 -10.83
C CYS A 515 -13.19 -9.69 -11.45
N LEU A 516 -14.09 -10.18 -10.60
CA LEU A 516 -15.30 -10.87 -11.01
C LEU A 516 -16.54 -10.10 -10.54
N PHE A 517 -17.41 -9.74 -11.48
CA PHE A 517 -18.71 -9.13 -11.22
C PHE A 517 -19.83 -10.08 -11.63
N TYR A 518 -20.65 -10.53 -10.67
CA TYR A 518 -21.76 -11.42 -10.99
C TYR A 518 -22.99 -11.25 -10.08
N ASN A 519 -24.17 -11.61 -10.59
CA ASN A 519 -25.44 -11.52 -9.86
C ASN A 519 -25.74 -10.13 -9.28
N ASN A 520 -25.09 -9.08 -9.78
CA ASN A 520 -25.39 -7.72 -9.37
C ASN A 520 -26.64 -7.23 -10.11
N THR A 521 -27.48 -6.47 -9.41
CA THR A 521 -28.71 -5.92 -9.97
C THR A 521 -28.71 -4.39 -9.93
N SER A 522 -29.09 -3.77 -11.04
CA SER A 522 -29.52 -2.37 -11.08
C SER A 522 -30.84 -2.23 -11.81
N ILE A 523 -31.83 -1.57 -11.18
CA ILE A 523 -33.17 -1.43 -11.81
C ILE A 523 -33.10 -0.49 -13.02
N ASN A 524 -32.53 0.71 -12.84
CA ASN A 524 -32.58 1.77 -13.86
C ASN A 524 -31.25 1.98 -14.61
N GLY A 525 -30.14 1.47 -14.08
CA GLY A 525 -28.79 1.72 -14.60
C GLY A 525 -28.04 0.45 -15.01
N PRO A 526 -26.72 0.54 -15.23
CA PRO A 526 -25.88 -0.61 -15.52
C PRO A 526 -25.66 -1.46 -14.26
N ALA A 527 -25.62 -2.78 -14.42
CA ALA A 527 -25.57 -3.69 -13.29
C ALA A 527 -24.23 -3.77 -12.55
N ALA A 528 -23.12 -3.35 -13.17
CA ALA A 528 -21.78 -3.48 -12.58
C ALA A 528 -21.10 -2.11 -12.38
N ILE A 529 -20.66 -1.46 -13.47
CA ILE A 529 -19.82 -0.26 -13.39
C ILE A 529 -20.42 0.89 -14.19
N TYR A 530 -20.36 2.09 -13.62
CA TYR A 530 -20.67 3.34 -14.30
C TYR A 530 -19.46 4.28 -14.29
N PHE A 531 -18.99 4.63 -15.48
CA PHE A 531 -17.98 5.65 -15.70
C PHE A 531 -18.65 6.95 -16.14
N PHE A 532 -18.50 8.02 -15.37
CA PHE A 532 -19.10 9.31 -15.67
C PHE A 532 -18.07 10.44 -15.61
N THR A 533 -17.84 11.09 -16.74
CA THR A 533 -17.10 12.35 -16.84
C THR A 533 -18.07 13.53 -16.91
N SER A 534 -17.96 14.51 -16.04
CA SER A 534 -18.74 15.75 -16.17
C SER A 534 -18.16 16.62 -17.27
N THR A 535 -19.02 17.16 -18.13
CA THR A 535 -18.68 18.16 -19.17
C THR A 535 -18.81 19.60 -18.68
N ALA A 536 -19.22 19.79 -17.41
CA ALA A 536 -19.37 21.12 -16.83
C ALA A 536 -18.02 21.86 -16.79
N ASN A 537 -18.07 23.19 -16.95
CA ASN A 537 -16.92 24.09 -16.90
C ASN A 537 -15.73 23.67 -17.80
N GLY A 538 -16.03 23.18 -19.01
CA GLY A 538 -14.99 22.75 -19.96
C GLY A 538 -14.40 21.37 -19.66
N GLY A 539 -15.07 20.56 -18.83
CA GLY A 539 -14.70 19.18 -18.57
C GLY A 539 -14.68 18.30 -19.82
N ASN A 540 -13.84 17.27 -19.82
CA ASN A 540 -13.58 16.38 -20.95
C ASN A 540 -13.17 14.96 -20.49
N SER A 541 -12.74 14.14 -21.44
CA SER A 541 -12.40 12.73 -21.24
C SER A 541 -11.28 12.45 -20.23
N LEU A 542 -10.50 13.47 -19.86
CA LEU A 542 -9.45 13.36 -18.85
C LEU A 542 -10.00 13.33 -17.41
N GLY A 543 -11.31 13.55 -17.22
CA GLY A 543 -11.93 13.47 -15.89
C GLY A 543 -11.91 12.06 -15.30
N VAL A 544 -12.02 11.01 -16.11
CA VAL A 544 -11.99 9.61 -15.67
C VAL A 544 -11.07 8.82 -16.59
N VAL A 545 -10.07 8.18 -16.01
CA VAL A 545 -9.07 7.35 -16.70
C VAL A 545 -8.99 6.00 -16.00
N VAL A 546 -9.57 4.94 -16.56
CA VAL A 546 -9.59 3.63 -15.91
C VAL A 546 -9.19 2.52 -16.87
N GLU A 547 -8.44 1.54 -16.38
CA GLU A 547 -8.15 0.30 -17.08
C GLU A 547 -8.91 -0.87 -16.45
N VAL A 548 -9.60 -1.65 -17.25
CA VAL A 548 -10.24 -2.90 -16.81
C VAL A 548 -9.48 -4.04 -17.48
N ILE A 549 -8.76 -4.83 -16.68
CA ILE A 549 -7.79 -5.81 -17.16
C ILE A 549 -8.16 -7.18 -16.60
N ASN A 550 -8.15 -8.21 -17.46
CA ASN A 550 -8.36 -9.60 -17.04
C ASN A 550 -9.55 -9.75 -16.08
N SER A 551 -10.69 -9.11 -16.38
CA SER A 551 -11.86 -9.12 -15.50
C SER A 551 -13.06 -9.77 -16.19
N THR A 552 -13.92 -10.40 -15.41
CA THR A 552 -15.10 -11.13 -15.90
C THR A 552 -16.38 -10.51 -15.36
N PHE A 553 -17.33 -10.23 -16.25
CA PHE A 553 -18.67 -9.73 -15.94
C PHE A 553 -19.70 -10.69 -16.51
N SER A 554 -20.42 -11.41 -15.65
CA SER A 554 -21.43 -12.38 -16.08
C SER A 554 -22.62 -12.45 -15.12
N SER A 555 -23.80 -12.82 -15.62
CA SER A 555 -25.02 -12.94 -14.82
C SER A 555 -25.41 -11.68 -14.05
N ASN A 556 -25.02 -10.50 -14.53
CA ASN A 556 -25.47 -9.23 -13.96
C ASN A 556 -26.77 -8.78 -14.66
N ASN A 557 -27.69 -8.20 -13.90
CA ASN A 557 -29.02 -7.80 -14.37
C ASN A 557 -29.20 -6.28 -14.25
N GLY A 558 -29.01 -5.59 -15.37
CA GLY A 558 -29.18 -4.13 -15.44
C GLY A 558 -30.37 -3.76 -16.30
N ASN A 559 -30.71 -2.48 -16.33
CA ASN A 559 -31.76 -1.99 -17.21
C ASN A 559 -31.45 -2.34 -18.67
N PHE A 560 -32.35 -3.06 -19.35
CA PHE A 560 -32.15 -3.64 -20.70
C PHE A 560 -30.87 -4.50 -20.85
N GLY A 561 -30.41 -5.12 -19.75
CA GLY A 561 -29.18 -5.93 -19.69
C GLY A 561 -27.88 -5.12 -19.79
N ASN A 562 -27.93 -3.81 -19.56
CA ASN A 562 -26.74 -2.97 -19.48
C ASN A 562 -25.87 -3.41 -18.29
N THR A 563 -24.60 -3.70 -18.54
CA THR A 563 -23.65 -4.15 -17.51
C THR A 563 -22.67 -3.04 -17.15
N ILE A 564 -22.18 -2.32 -18.16
CA ILE A 564 -21.25 -1.21 -18.00
C ILE A 564 -21.76 0.00 -18.80
N ARG A 565 -21.68 1.20 -18.19
CA ARG A 565 -22.07 2.46 -18.84
C ARG A 565 -20.92 3.46 -18.87
N PHE A 566 -20.81 4.18 -19.98
CA PHE A 566 -19.80 5.22 -20.23
C PHE A 566 -20.48 6.52 -20.64
N ASP A 567 -20.51 7.53 -19.78
CA ASP A 567 -21.14 8.80 -20.11
C ASP A 567 -20.13 9.93 -20.26
N ASN A 568 -20.30 10.72 -21.32
CA ASN A 568 -19.50 11.90 -21.68
C ASN A 568 -18.02 11.60 -21.95
N SER A 569 -17.77 10.45 -22.56
CA SER A 569 -16.49 10.06 -23.13
C SER A 569 -15.36 9.88 -22.09
N PRO A 570 -15.55 9.07 -21.04
CA PRO A 570 -14.46 8.72 -20.12
C PRO A 570 -13.37 7.94 -20.87
N ARG A 571 -12.10 8.08 -20.48
CA ARG A 571 -11.00 7.32 -21.10
C ARG A 571 -10.88 5.95 -20.43
N VAL A 572 -11.61 4.96 -20.95
CA VAL A 572 -11.58 3.59 -20.43
C VAL A 572 -11.03 2.61 -21.45
N THR A 573 -10.09 1.76 -21.02
CA THR A 573 -9.56 0.66 -21.83
C THR A 573 -9.89 -0.67 -21.15
N MET A 574 -10.61 -1.53 -21.85
CA MET A 574 -10.87 -2.91 -21.43
C MET A 574 -9.92 -3.86 -22.16
N ILE A 575 -9.18 -4.66 -21.41
CA ILE A 575 -8.05 -5.47 -21.88
C ILE A 575 -8.25 -6.90 -21.37
N ASN A 576 -8.08 -7.90 -22.26
CA ASN A 576 -8.11 -9.32 -21.88
C ASN A 576 -9.33 -9.71 -21.03
N SER A 577 -10.46 -9.02 -21.19
CA SER A 577 -11.61 -9.12 -20.29
C SER A 577 -12.79 -9.82 -20.95
N ILE A 578 -13.73 -10.31 -20.13
CA ILE A 578 -14.95 -11.00 -20.57
C ILE A 578 -16.17 -10.22 -20.07
N VAL A 579 -17.04 -9.80 -20.99
CA VAL A 579 -18.38 -9.27 -20.68
C VAL A 579 -19.40 -10.10 -21.44
N TYR A 580 -19.96 -11.13 -20.80
CA TYR A 580 -20.81 -12.12 -21.47
C TYR A 580 -21.84 -12.74 -20.52
N GLY A 581 -23.04 -13.04 -21.03
CA GLY A 581 -24.09 -13.69 -20.26
C GLY A 581 -24.81 -12.75 -19.29
N ASN A 582 -24.91 -11.46 -19.61
CA ASN A 582 -25.60 -10.45 -18.79
C ASN A 582 -27.01 -10.11 -19.31
N GLY A 583 -27.61 -11.03 -20.07
CA GLY A 583 -28.97 -10.88 -20.58
C GLY A 583 -29.14 -9.89 -21.76
N SER A 584 -28.05 -9.44 -22.38
CA SER A 584 -28.08 -8.53 -23.54
C SER A 584 -26.91 -8.76 -24.48
N THR A 585 -27.13 -8.54 -25.78
CA THR A 585 -26.07 -8.46 -26.80
C THR A 585 -25.44 -7.07 -26.91
N THR A 586 -25.89 -6.11 -26.09
CA THR A 586 -25.28 -4.79 -25.97
C THR A 586 -25.00 -4.46 -24.50
N PRO A 587 -24.16 -5.25 -23.81
CA PRO A 587 -23.90 -5.04 -22.38
C PRO A 587 -23.13 -3.74 -22.07
N LEU A 588 -22.52 -3.11 -23.08
CA LEU A 588 -21.85 -1.82 -22.98
C LEU A 588 -22.76 -0.71 -23.54
N SER A 589 -22.97 0.34 -22.75
CA SER A 589 -23.85 1.47 -23.09
C SER A 589 -23.16 2.82 -22.92
N GLY A 590 -23.64 3.85 -23.64
CA GLY A 590 -23.16 5.23 -23.51
C GLY A 590 -22.33 5.74 -24.70
N SER A 591 -21.51 6.79 -24.48
CA SER A 591 -20.85 7.56 -25.54
C SER A 591 -19.46 7.04 -25.93
N SER A 592 -19.06 7.34 -27.17
CA SER A 592 -17.85 6.82 -27.80
C SER A 592 -16.57 7.48 -27.27
N TYR A 593 -15.90 6.84 -26.28
CA TYR A 593 -14.47 7.05 -25.99
C TYR A 593 -13.86 5.94 -25.10
N TYR A 594 -14.37 4.73 -25.20
CA TYR A 594 -13.80 3.54 -24.56
C TYR A 594 -13.32 2.55 -25.63
N THR A 595 -12.32 1.74 -25.31
CA THR A 595 -11.71 0.79 -26.25
C THR A 595 -11.71 -0.60 -25.64
N THR A 596 -12.05 -1.61 -26.43
CA THR A 596 -11.84 -3.02 -26.07
C THR A 596 -10.65 -3.58 -26.83
N VAL A 597 -9.74 -4.24 -26.13
CA VAL A 597 -8.53 -4.85 -26.66
C VAL A 597 -8.47 -6.30 -26.19
N ASN A 598 -8.30 -7.25 -27.11
CA ASN A 598 -8.19 -8.68 -26.81
C ASN A 598 -9.25 -9.17 -25.82
N SER A 599 -10.49 -8.73 -25.96
CA SER A 599 -11.57 -9.00 -25.00
C SER A 599 -12.73 -9.73 -25.68
N ILE A 600 -13.47 -10.53 -24.90
CA ILE A 600 -14.74 -11.11 -25.32
C ILE A 600 -15.85 -10.20 -24.83
N VAL A 601 -16.67 -9.70 -25.74
CA VAL A 601 -17.82 -8.85 -25.42
C VAL A 601 -19.01 -9.33 -26.24
N GLN A 602 -20.09 -9.68 -25.56
CA GLN A 602 -21.30 -10.20 -26.20
C GLN A 602 -21.83 -9.20 -27.24
N GLY A 603 -22.20 -9.69 -28.42
CA GLY A 603 -22.60 -8.88 -29.58
C GLY A 603 -21.44 -8.19 -30.30
N GLY A 604 -20.19 -8.49 -29.93
CA GLY A 604 -18.99 -8.01 -30.64
C GLY A 604 -18.73 -6.52 -30.49
N GLN A 605 -19.29 -5.89 -29.45
CA GLN A 605 -19.24 -4.45 -29.27
C GLN A 605 -17.79 -3.94 -29.18
N MET A 606 -17.54 -2.80 -29.82
CA MET A 606 -16.27 -2.06 -29.78
C MET A 606 -15.02 -2.82 -30.24
N GLY A 607 -15.20 -3.91 -30.98
CA GLY A 607 -14.09 -4.74 -31.46
C GLY A 607 -13.75 -5.92 -30.56
N GLY A 608 -14.55 -6.16 -29.51
CA GLY A 608 -14.52 -7.43 -28.79
C GLY A 608 -14.99 -8.59 -29.67
N SER A 609 -14.53 -9.81 -29.38
CA SER A 609 -15.04 -11.01 -30.05
C SER A 609 -16.39 -11.42 -29.48
N ASP A 610 -17.35 -11.71 -30.35
CA ASP A 610 -18.65 -12.29 -29.97
C ASP A 610 -18.57 -13.82 -29.99
N THR A 611 -17.91 -14.40 -28.99
CA THR A 611 -17.83 -15.85 -28.85
C THR A 611 -18.11 -16.19 -27.40
N ASP A 612 -19.00 -17.16 -27.19
CA ASP A 612 -19.34 -17.61 -25.84
C ASP A 612 -18.07 -18.09 -25.12
N PRO A 613 -17.69 -17.48 -23.99
CA PRO A 613 -16.51 -17.87 -23.22
C PRO A 613 -16.66 -19.24 -22.54
N LEU A 614 -17.83 -19.89 -22.58
CA LEU A 614 -18.09 -21.20 -21.97
C LEU A 614 -17.67 -21.24 -20.49
N LEU A 615 -18.24 -20.32 -19.71
CA LEU A 615 -18.05 -20.26 -18.27
C LEU A 615 -18.87 -21.33 -17.55
N ASP A 616 -18.32 -21.90 -16.48
CA ASP A 616 -19.05 -22.79 -15.57
C ASP A 616 -19.90 -21.99 -14.54
N ILE A 617 -20.47 -22.71 -13.56
CA ILE A 617 -21.32 -22.11 -12.52
C ILE A 617 -20.56 -21.22 -11.53
N GLU A 618 -19.24 -21.36 -11.46
CA GLU A 618 -18.33 -20.52 -10.65
C GLU A 618 -17.68 -19.42 -11.49
N PHE A 619 -18.13 -19.27 -12.74
CA PHE A 619 -17.62 -18.31 -13.72
C PHE A 619 -16.16 -18.55 -14.14
N LYS A 620 -15.66 -19.79 -13.98
CA LYS A 620 -14.35 -20.23 -14.47
C LYS A 620 -14.48 -20.75 -15.90
N LEU A 621 -13.37 -20.76 -16.63
CA LEU A 621 -13.30 -21.26 -18.00
C LEU A 621 -13.46 -22.78 -18.02
N THR A 622 -14.25 -23.31 -18.95
CA THR A 622 -14.29 -24.77 -19.21
C THR A 622 -13.25 -25.19 -20.24
N ALA A 623 -12.95 -26.49 -20.31
CA ALA A 623 -11.89 -27.06 -21.18
C ALA A 623 -11.97 -26.72 -22.68
N SER A 624 -13.14 -26.33 -23.18
CA SER A 624 -13.35 -25.96 -24.59
C SER A 624 -13.47 -24.45 -24.80
N SER A 625 -13.22 -23.65 -23.75
CA SER A 625 -13.41 -22.21 -23.79
C SER A 625 -12.52 -21.55 -24.87
N PRO A 626 -13.08 -20.64 -25.68
CA PRO A 626 -12.30 -19.83 -26.63
C PRO A 626 -11.47 -18.74 -25.93
N ALA A 627 -11.67 -18.52 -24.63
CA ALA A 627 -10.88 -17.57 -23.85
C ALA A 627 -9.50 -18.13 -23.45
N ILE A 628 -9.31 -19.44 -23.51
CA ILE A 628 -8.06 -20.12 -23.14
C ILE A 628 -6.93 -19.76 -24.11
N ASN A 629 -5.76 -19.43 -23.58
CA ASN A 629 -4.52 -19.06 -24.25
C ASN A 629 -4.73 -18.01 -25.36
N SER A 630 -5.63 -17.06 -25.12
CA SER A 630 -6.10 -16.14 -26.16
C SER A 630 -5.96 -14.67 -25.77
N GLY A 631 -5.40 -14.38 -24.59
CA GLY A 631 -5.10 -13.03 -24.12
C GLY A 631 -3.77 -12.50 -24.67
N ASN A 632 -3.32 -11.38 -24.10
CA ASN A 632 -2.05 -10.77 -24.43
C ASN A 632 -1.27 -10.39 -23.17
N ASP A 633 -0.21 -11.17 -22.91
CA ASP A 633 0.68 -11.07 -21.75
C ASP A 633 1.31 -9.68 -21.58
N ALA A 634 1.64 -9.00 -22.69
CA ALA A 634 2.32 -7.71 -22.66
C ALA A 634 1.45 -6.57 -22.14
N LEU A 635 0.13 -6.79 -22.03
CA LEU A 635 -0.84 -5.80 -21.54
C LEU A 635 -1.24 -6.05 -20.08
N VAL A 636 -0.66 -7.04 -19.42
CA VAL A 636 -0.85 -7.29 -17.99
C VAL A 636 0.23 -6.54 -17.19
N PRO A 637 -0.13 -5.78 -16.14
CA PRO A 637 0.87 -5.15 -15.27
C PRO A 637 1.80 -6.19 -14.63
N GLY A 638 3.11 -5.94 -14.65
CA GLY A 638 4.11 -6.94 -14.24
C GLY A 638 4.07 -7.39 -12.77
N ASN A 639 3.32 -6.70 -11.92
CA ASN A 639 3.07 -7.07 -10.52
C ASN A 639 1.89 -8.06 -10.36
N ILE A 640 1.12 -8.34 -11.42
CA ILE A 640 -0.04 -9.23 -11.40
C ILE A 640 0.40 -10.63 -11.84
N LEU A 641 0.84 -11.43 -10.87
CA LEU A 641 1.46 -12.74 -11.11
C LEU A 641 0.49 -13.91 -10.97
N VAL A 642 -0.65 -13.70 -10.33
CA VAL A 642 -1.65 -14.75 -10.10
C VAL A 642 -3.03 -14.31 -10.57
N ASP A 643 -3.90 -15.29 -10.81
CA ASP A 643 -5.30 -15.08 -11.12
C ASP A 643 -6.18 -14.92 -9.87
N LEU A 644 -7.50 -14.77 -10.08
CA LEU A 644 -8.45 -14.63 -8.99
C LEU A 644 -8.51 -15.88 -8.06
N ALA A 645 -8.25 -17.08 -8.60
CA ALA A 645 -8.16 -18.32 -7.83
C ALA A 645 -6.80 -18.47 -7.12
N GLY A 646 -5.81 -17.62 -7.42
CA GLY A 646 -4.44 -17.70 -6.90
C GLY A 646 -3.52 -18.59 -7.75
N ASN A 647 -3.97 -19.06 -8.90
CA ASN A 647 -3.15 -19.80 -9.85
C ASN A 647 -2.16 -18.85 -10.54
N ASN A 648 -1.01 -19.35 -10.97
CA ASN A 648 -0.07 -18.54 -11.75
C ASN A 648 -0.75 -17.99 -13.01
N ARG A 649 -0.63 -16.68 -13.26
CA ARG A 649 -1.27 -16.01 -14.40
C ARG A 649 -0.62 -16.39 -15.73
N PHE A 650 0.68 -16.68 -15.73
CA PHE A 650 1.46 -16.92 -16.95
C PHE A 650 1.76 -18.41 -17.14
N VAL A 651 0.73 -19.20 -17.44
CA VAL A 651 0.83 -20.65 -17.75
C VAL A 651 0.75 -20.87 -19.26
N GLY A 652 1.67 -20.23 -20.00
CA GLY A 652 1.56 -20.07 -21.44
C GLY A 652 1.13 -18.65 -21.79
N THR A 653 0.37 -18.50 -22.88
CA THR A 653 -0.32 -17.23 -23.15
C THR A 653 -1.46 -17.12 -22.16
N ILE A 654 -1.63 -15.97 -21.53
CA ILE A 654 -2.68 -15.79 -20.52
C ILE A 654 -4.08 -16.04 -21.12
N ASP A 655 -4.99 -16.42 -20.27
CA ASP A 655 -6.40 -16.50 -20.61
C ASP A 655 -7.07 -15.11 -20.54
N LYS A 656 -8.22 -14.98 -21.21
CA LYS A 656 -9.09 -13.81 -21.04
C LYS A 656 -9.97 -14.02 -19.81
N GLY A 657 -10.21 -12.94 -19.06
CA GLY A 657 -11.05 -12.92 -17.87
C GLY A 657 -10.28 -13.06 -16.56
N ALA A 658 -11.02 -13.22 -15.47
CA ALA A 658 -10.50 -13.23 -14.10
C ALA A 658 -9.64 -14.45 -13.75
N TYR A 659 -9.92 -15.59 -14.37
CA TYR A 659 -9.32 -16.89 -14.07
C TYR A 659 -8.44 -17.37 -15.23
N GLU A 660 -7.34 -18.04 -14.90
CA GLU A 660 -6.67 -18.96 -15.82
C GLU A 660 -7.36 -20.33 -15.75
N TYR A 661 -7.47 -20.98 -16.90
CA TYR A 661 -7.84 -22.38 -17.00
C TYR A 661 -6.66 -23.24 -16.57
N ASP A 662 -6.79 -23.87 -15.41
CA ASP A 662 -5.86 -24.93 -15.02
C ASP A 662 -6.35 -26.26 -15.57
N ALA A 663 -5.60 -26.82 -16.53
CA ALA A 663 -5.84 -28.16 -17.08
C ALA A 663 -5.36 -29.28 -16.16
N SER A 664 -4.89 -28.96 -14.94
CA SER A 664 -4.52 -29.97 -13.96
C SER A 664 -5.69 -30.93 -13.75
N LEU A 665 -5.43 -32.23 -13.93
CA LEU A 665 -6.41 -33.29 -13.68
C LEU A 665 -6.98 -33.06 -12.29
N GLU A 666 -8.23 -32.59 -12.21
CA GLU A 666 -9.02 -32.65 -11.00
C GLU A 666 -9.01 -34.11 -10.54
N SER A 667 -8.17 -34.43 -9.55
CA SER A 667 -8.55 -35.49 -8.64
C SER A 667 -9.73 -34.89 -7.90
N ASN A 668 -10.95 -35.33 -8.21
CA ASN A 668 -12.15 -35.04 -7.44
C ASN A 668 -11.76 -34.86 -5.97
N GLU A 669 -12.09 -33.70 -5.39
CA GLU A 669 -11.87 -33.38 -4.00
C GLU A 669 -12.12 -34.62 -3.13
N PHE A 670 -11.04 -35.28 -2.70
CA PHE A 670 -11.14 -36.12 -1.54
C PHE A 670 -11.29 -35.16 -0.38
N GLN A 671 -12.36 -35.29 0.41
CA GLN A 671 -12.41 -34.67 1.73
C GLN A 671 -11.09 -35.00 2.44
N SER A 672 -10.25 -33.98 2.58
CA SER A 672 -8.93 -34.07 3.18
C SER A 672 -9.08 -34.63 4.59
N PHE A 673 -8.56 -35.82 4.80
CA PHE A 673 -8.48 -36.44 6.12
C PHE A 673 -7.25 -35.91 6.86
N SER A 674 -7.41 -34.86 7.67
CA SER A 674 -6.33 -34.27 8.48
C SER A 674 -6.17 -34.90 9.87
N ASP A 675 -7.08 -35.79 10.29
CA ASP A 675 -7.18 -36.28 11.67
C ASP A 675 -6.45 -37.62 11.90
N PHE A 676 -5.23 -37.74 11.39
CA PHE A 676 -4.36 -38.87 11.68
C PHE A 676 -2.87 -38.48 11.76
N PHE A 677 -2.10 -39.27 12.50
CA PHE A 677 -0.66 -39.11 12.68
C PHE A 677 0.06 -40.44 12.50
N ILE A 678 1.15 -40.44 11.73
CA ILE A 678 2.04 -41.59 11.58
C ILE A 678 3.37 -41.35 12.30
N TYR A 679 3.74 -42.25 13.20
CA TYR A 679 4.98 -42.16 13.99
C TYR A 679 5.61 -43.54 14.26
N PRO A 680 6.91 -43.62 14.60
CA PRO A 680 7.89 -42.56 14.44
C PRO A 680 8.13 -42.25 12.96
N ASN A 681 8.47 -41.00 12.66
CA ASN A 681 8.87 -40.56 11.32
C ASN A 681 9.99 -39.51 11.47
N PRO A 682 11.26 -39.85 11.20
CA PRO A 682 11.75 -41.09 10.57
C PRO A 682 11.55 -42.37 11.40
N THR A 683 11.52 -43.52 10.72
CA THR A 683 11.40 -44.87 11.32
C THR A 683 12.56 -45.79 10.88
N TYR A 684 12.84 -46.84 11.65
CA TYR A 684 13.80 -47.90 11.30
C TYR A 684 13.13 -49.21 10.86
N GLY A 685 11.81 -49.34 10.97
CA GLY A 685 11.15 -50.64 10.74
C GLY A 685 9.66 -50.67 11.00
N THR A 686 9.18 -50.07 12.09
CA THR A 686 7.75 -50.05 12.44
C THR A 686 7.17 -48.63 12.37
N ILE A 687 5.96 -48.49 11.83
CA ILE A 687 5.16 -47.27 11.95
C ILE A 687 3.80 -47.56 12.59
N TYR A 688 3.32 -46.59 13.36
CA TYR A 688 2.05 -46.57 14.05
C TYR A 688 1.18 -45.46 13.46
N ILE A 689 -0.08 -45.77 13.22
CA ILE A 689 -1.09 -44.85 12.71
C ILE A 689 -2.08 -44.60 13.84
N GLN A 690 -2.11 -43.36 14.31
CA GLN A 690 -3.12 -42.89 15.24
C GLN A 690 -4.12 -42.07 14.46
N SER A 691 -5.40 -42.42 14.53
CA SER A 691 -6.47 -41.67 13.90
C SER A 691 -7.68 -41.59 14.82
N GLN A 692 -8.44 -40.49 14.74
CA GLN A 692 -9.72 -40.35 15.43
C GLN A 692 -10.83 -41.18 14.77
N GLU A 693 -10.67 -41.53 13.49
CA GLU A 693 -11.64 -42.30 12.72
C GLU A 693 -11.24 -43.77 12.60
N VAL A 694 -12.23 -44.63 12.35
CA VAL A 694 -12.00 -46.07 12.14
C VAL A 694 -11.39 -46.30 10.76
N ILE A 695 -10.19 -46.89 10.73
CA ILE A 695 -9.45 -47.17 9.50
C ILE A 695 -10.15 -48.28 8.70
N LYS A 696 -10.59 -47.94 7.48
CA LYS A 696 -11.11 -48.89 6.49
C LYS A 696 -9.98 -49.59 5.74
N ARG A 697 -8.92 -48.82 5.39
CA ARG A 697 -7.76 -49.32 4.64
C ARG A 697 -6.54 -48.39 4.79
N VAL A 698 -5.35 -48.98 4.76
CA VAL A 698 -4.06 -48.31 4.64
C VAL A 698 -3.30 -48.90 3.46
N GLU A 699 -2.72 -48.06 2.61
CA GLU A 699 -1.91 -48.44 1.45
C GLU A 699 -0.54 -47.77 1.54
N LEU A 700 0.54 -48.55 1.38
CA LEU A 700 1.91 -48.04 1.34
C LEU A 700 2.39 -48.02 -0.11
N TYR A 701 2.96 -46.91 -0.55
CA TYR A 701 3.51 -46.74 -1.89
C TYR A 701 4.99 -46.37 -1.84
N SER A 702 5.73 -46.83 -2.84
CA SER A 702 7.05 -46.27 -3.15
C SER A 702 6.91 -44.86 -3.76
N ILE A 703 8.00 -44.11 -3.78
CA ILE A 703 8.00 -42.71 -4.27
C ILE A 703 7.67 -42.57 -5.77
N ASP A 704 7.87 -43.64 -6.55
CA ASP A 704 7.48 -43.75 -7.96
C ASP A 704 6.02 -44.22 -8.16
N GLY A 705 5.25 -44.36 -7.08
CA GLY A 705 3.82 -44.65 -7.12
C GLY A 705 3.44 -46.13 -7.16
N ARG A 706 4.40 -47.06 -7.03
CA ARG A 706 4.10 -48.49 -6.96
C ARG A 706 3.53 -48.83 -5.58
N LYS A 707 2.36 -49.48 -5.53
CA LYS A 707 1.81 -50.02 -4.27
C LYS A 707 2.71 -51.14 -3.76
N LEU A 708 3.12 -51.04 -2.50
CA LEU A 708 4.00 -51.97 -1.80
C LEU A 708 3.23 -52.85 -0.81
N LEU A 709 2.23 -52.29 -0.14
CA LEU A 709 1.42 -52.97 0.87
C LEU A 709 0.00 -52.41 0.89
N GLU A 710 -0.97 -53.23 1.28
CA GLU A 710 -2.31 -52.82 1.69
C GLU A 710 -2.68 -53.58 2.98
N THR A 711 -3.23 -52.87 3.97
CA THR A 711 -3.63 -53.45 5.27
C THR A 711 -4.79 -52.68 5.89
N LYS A 712 -5.40 -53.23 6.96
CA LYS A 712 -6.33 -52.50 7.84
C LYS A 712 -5.72 -52.21 9.22
N ASN A 713 -4.50 -52.68 9.47
CA ASN A 713 -3.84 -52.54 10.77
C ASN A 713 -3.30 -51.12 10.94
N SER A 714 -3.40 -50.59 12.16
CA SER A 714 -2.78 -49.33 12.58
C SER A 714 -1.29 -49.47 12.91
N VAL A 715 -0.75 -50.68 12.92
CA VAL A 715 0.69 -50.95 13.09
C VAL A 715 1.20 -51.65 11.85
N ILE A 716 2.22 -51.06 11.22
CA ILE A 716 2.77 -51.53 9.94
C ILE A 716 4.26 -51.79 10.11
N GLN A 717 4.67 -53.00 9.79
CA GLN A 717 6.08 -53.42 9.73
C GLN A 717 6.58 -53.24 8.30
N ILE A 718 7.70 -52.54 8.16
CA ILE A 718 8.37 -52.22 6.89
C ILE A 718 9.85 -52.56 6.94
N ASP A 719 10.30 -53.40 7.87
CA ASP A 719 11.71 -53.82 8.05
C ASP A 719 12.35 -54.36 6.76
N ASP A 720 11.57 -55.03 5.92
CA ASP A 720 12.04 -55.63 4.67
C ASP A 720 12.23 -54.61 3.52
N LEU A 721 11.77 -53.36 3.68
CA LEU A 721 11.92 -52.32 2.65
C LEU A 721 13.30 -51.62 2.72
N PRO A 722 13.93 -51.22 1.61
CA PRO A 722 15.16 -50.43 1.67
C PRO A 722 14.97 -49.08 2.39
N SER A 723 16.05 -48.50 2.93
CA SER A 723 16.04 -47.12 3.41
C SER A 723 15.59 -46.18 2.28
N GLY A 724 14.65 -45.28 2.55
CA GLY A 724 14.02 -44.48 1.51
C GLY A 724 12.77 -43.74 1.95
N ILE A 725 12.14 -43.07 0.98
CA ILE A 725 10.90 -42.32 1.18
C ILE A 725 9.72 -43.16 0.68
N TYR A 726 8.68 -43.24 1.50
CA TYR A 726 7.43 -43.94 1.17
C TYR A 726 6.24 -43.02 1.43
N LEU A 727 5.12 -43.28 0.76
CA LEU A 727 3.86 -42.60 0.99
C LEU A 727 2.86 -43.58 1.61
N VAL A 728 2.28 -43.22 2.74
CA VAL A 728 1.19 -43.98 3.35
C VAL A 728 -0.10 -43.26 3.04
N SER A 729 -1.06 -43.95 2.43
CA SER A 729 -2.43 -43.50 2.19
C SER A 729 -3.37 -44.22 3.15
N ILE A 730 -4.29 -43.50 3.79
CA ILE A 730 -5.26 -44.04 4.75
C ILE A 730 -6.65 -43.64 4.27
N GLU A 731 -7.57 -44.59 4.32
CA GLU A 731 -9.00 -44.42 4.06
C GLU A 731 -9.76 -44.85 5.32
N ALA A 732 -10.64 -43.99 5.82
CA ALA A 732 -11.53 -44.30 6.94
C ALA A 732 -12.88 -44.86 6.46
N GLU A 733 -13.66 -45.46 7.37
CA GLU A 733 -14.97 -46.08 7.04
C GLU A 733 -16.03 -45.05 6.58
N ASN A 734 -15.89 -43.78 6.98
CA ASN A 734 -16.70 -42.67 6.48
C ASN A 734 -16.28 -42.20 5.05
N ASN A 735 -15.35 -42.90 4.41
CA ASN A 735 -14.75 -42.63 3.09
C ASN A 735 -13.84 -41.38 3.00
N THR A 736 -13.45 -40.78 4.12
CA THR A 736 -12.39 -39.75 4.10
C THR A 736 -11.04 -40.40 3.80
N LYS A 737 -10.18 -39.71 3.03
CA LYS A 737 -8.85 -40.20 2.67
C LYS A 737 -7.77 -39.18 2.96
N GLY A 738 -6.61 -39.66 3.40
CA GLY A 738 -5.46 -38.82 3.70
C GLY A 738 -4.17 -39.55 3.37
N SER A 739 -3.09 -38.80 3.20
CA SER A 739 -1.77 -39.41 2.96
C SER A 739 -0.67 -38.68 3.69
N GLN A 740 0.31 -39.42 4.22
CA GLN A 740 1.47 -38.88 4.90
C GLN A 740 2.74 -39.54 4.39
N LYS A 741 3.76 -38.71 4.11
CA LYS A 741 5.10 -39.17 3.76
C LYS A 741 5.81 -39.73 4.99
N ILE A 742 6.44 -40.88 4.86
CA ILE A 742 7.34 -41.45 5.88
C ILE A 742 8.77 -41.62 5.35
N ILE A 743 9.74 -41.51 6.24
CA ILE A 743 11.16 -41.73 5.95
C ILE A 743 11.62 -42.97 6.70
N LYS A 744 12.04 -44.02 5.97
CA LYS A 744 12.72 -45.17 6.55
C LYS A 744 14.23 -44.96 6.48
N GLN A 745 14.90 -45.02 7.64
CA GLN A 745 16.36 -44.93 7.75
C GLN A 745 17.02 -46.29 7.73
#